data_AF-A0A509LBA2-F1
#
_entry.id   AF-A0A509LBA2-F1
#
_cell.length_a   1.000
_cell.length_b   1.000
_cell.length_c   1.000
_cell.angle_alpha   90.00
_cell.angle_beta   90.00
_cell.angle_gamma   90.00
#
_symmetry.space_group_name_H-M   'P 1'
#
loop_
_entity.id
_entity.type
_entity.pdbx_description
1 polymer ?
#
loop_
_entity_poly.entity_id
_entity_poly.type
_entity_poly.pdbx_seq_one_letter_code
_entity_poly.pdbx_strand_id
1 'polypeptide(L)'
;MKLFTHINAKTVEEASHILKEHGSRAKIIAGGSDLLGTLKDQIHPDYPEIVLNIKTLDGLEYIKEENGTLKIGALTKLKDLENDPILSEKYPMLTNAAHQIASPQIRNEATVGGNICQEPRCWYYRYPNNTFHCLRKGGDRCNALIGENRYHSIFGSVRMDKTACSMACPAGTNIPVYLKELREDSLFRAAEVLLEANPIPAITGRVCPHFCEQDCNRNEFDGAVSVRGIERYLGDFILENADEIMKLSVTETGKKVAIVGSGPAGLSAAYYLRNLGYGVTVYEKNGKPGGMLTYAIPTFRLPNDIVERVVKTIKNLGVEFKFNAEIGKDIPFKKLVHEFDSLFIANGAWGMPSIRLEGEALTINSLDFLSNAKHGINDIKEKRVVVIGGGNVAVDVAVTAKRLGAEQVTMACLERSEEMPAYEWEVAQADEEGVVVMPEWGPLKIIQSDGKVKGIELVHCTAVLDDDGRFAPTFDKSVTQTIEADEVILAVGQKSDLSFIDPELKVDKGLVIVDRTSQATSISKIFAGGDVTTGSASVIEAITSGRRASIAIGNFLNGVSEKVEDNDLKVLETHLDLNCGNFTITNRAKMTELPLNMRSIAAEDVLGLDSKTMKTEANRCFNCGCVAVNPSDLGVALLALDAKIVTNKRTMRAGQLFGVKRQSSTNLDPDELIIEIQIPETNPETLQAFSKFRIRKSIDFAIGSVGVVLNLNSGRISDSRMALGAVAPIPIRVKKAEQFLNGREPGVETAEQAAEIAVRETSPLGRNKYKVHLFKALVKRTILNALESKGFNEKL
;
A
#
# COMPACT_ATOMS: atom_id res chain seq x y z
N MET A 1 0.31 24.72 -25.88
CA MET A 1 -0.54 23.52 -25.91
C MET A 1 0.01 22.58 -26.97
N LYS A 2 0.01 21.26 -26.72
CA LYS A 2 0.37 20.27 -27.75
C LYS A 2 -0.81 20.05 -28.69
N LEU A 3 -0.56 19.41 -29.83
CA LEU A 3 -1.59 19.08 -30.80
C LEU A 3 -2.51 17.98 -30.25
N PHE A 4 -3.80 18.09 -30.54
CA PHE A 4 -4.82 17.07 -30.29
C PHE A 4 -5.87 17.15 -31.39
N THR A 5 -6.57 16.04 -31.63
CA THR A 5 -7.72 15.98 -32.53
C THR A 5 -8.96 16.43 -31.78
N HIS A 6 -9.71 17.37 -32.35
CA HIS A 6 -10.97 17.83 -31.78
C HIS A 6 -12.15 17.16 -32.49
N ILE A 7 -12.96 16.41 -31.75
CA ILE A 7 -14.10 15.65 -32.30
C ILE A 7 -15.39 16.19 -31.70
N ASN A 8 -16.42 16.41 -32.53
CA ASN A 8 -17.77 16.72 -32.07
C ASN A 8 -18.59 15.43 -32.04
N ALA A 9 -19.01 14.98 -30.86
CA ALA A 9 -19.91 13.85 -30.76
C ALA A 9 -21.33 14.25 -31.20
N LYS A 10 -22.03 13.35 -31.89
CA LYS A 10 -23.43 13.53 -32.30
C LYS A 10 -24.40 12.81 -31.37
N THR A 11 -24.00 11.69 -30.77
CA THR A 11 -24.81 10.96 -29.78
C THR A 11 -24.00 10.57 -28.54
N VAL A 12 -24.72 10.23 -27.46
CA VAL A 12 -24.11 9.76 -26.21
C VAL A 12 -23.38 8.43 -26.42
N GLU A 13 -23.91 7.55 -27.27
CA GLU A 13 -23.34 6.25 -27.61
C GLU A 13 -22.04 6.43 -28.40
N GLU A 14 -22.01 7.34 -29.38
CA GLU A 14 -20.80 7.68 -30.12
C GLU A 14 -19.73 8.24 -29.17
N ALA A 15 -20.11 9.17 -28.29
CA ALA A 15 -19.19 9.73 -27.31
C ALA A 15 -18.61 8.66 -26.37
N SER A 16 -19.46 7.78 -25.83
CA SER A 16 -19.06 6.67 -24.97
C SER A 16 -18.13 5.69 -25.69
N HIS A 17 -18.42 5.38 -26.96
CA HIS A 17 -17.58 4.50 -27.78
C HIS A 17 -16.17 5.06 -27.97
N ILE A 18 -16.06 6.34 -28.36
CA ILE A 18 -14.76 7.03 -28.54
C ILE A 18 -13.97 7.03 -27.22
N LEU A 19 -14.63 7.33 -26.09
CA LEU A 19 -13.97 7.31 -24.78
C LEU A 19 -13.47 5.92 -24.41
N LYS A 20 -14.23 4.87 -24.72
CA LYS A 20 -13.84 3.48 -24.48
C LYS A 20 -12.65 3.06 -25.34
N GLU A 21 -12.66 3.43 -26.62
CA GLU A 21 -11.60 3.10 -27.58
C GLU A 21 -10.27 3.77 -27.21
N HIS A 22 -10.31 5.04 -26.82
CA HIS A 22 -9.11 5.84 -26.57
C HIS A 22 -8.68 5.87 -25.10
N GLY A 23 -9.57 5.54 -24.16
CA GLY A 23 -9.28 5.50 -22.72
C GLY A 23 -8.78 6.84 -22.19
N SER A 24 -7.67 6.83 -21.44
CA SER A 24 -7.05 8.03 -20.86
C SER A 24 -6.54 9.05 -21.90
N ARG A 25 -6.41 8.65 -23.17
CA ARG A 25 -5.95 9.50 -24.28
C ARG A 25 -7.06 10.41 -24.82
N ALA A 26 -8.32 10.20 -24.44
CA ALA A 26 -9.43 11.09 -24.77
C ALA A 26 -9.89 11.88 -23.54
N LYS A 27 -10.23 13.16 -23.72
CA LYS A 27 -10.79 14.03 -22.68
C LYS A 27 -12.04 14.75 -23.19
N ILE A 28 -13.03 14.88 -22.32
CA ILE A 28 -14.32 15.52 -22.63
C ILE A 28 -14.22 17.03 -22.45
N ILE A 29 -14.78 17.79 -23.39
CA ILE A 29 -15.03 19.23 -23.25
C ILE A 29 -16.53 19.54 -23.28
N ALA A 30 -17.01 20.18 -22.20
CA ALA A 30 -18.41 20.56 -21.99
C ALA A 30 -18.52 22.00 -21.42
N GLY A 31 -17.76 22.94 -22.01
CA GLY A 31 -17.63 24.35 -21.56
C GLY A 31 -16.19 24.86 -21.50
N GLY A 32 -15.20 23.95 -21.49
CA GLY A 32 -13.80 24.26 -21.79
C GLY A 32 -12.95 24.89 -20.70
N SER A 33 -13.50 25.61 -19.72
CA SER A 33 -12.67 26.44 -18.83
C SER A 33 -11.65 25.66 -17.98
N ASP A 34 -12.02 24.50 -17.41
CA ASP A 34 -11.08 23.72 -16.58
C ASP A 34 -10.09 22.91 -17.43
N LEU A 35 -10.58 22.16 -18.43
CA LEU A 35 -9.74 21.35 -19.32
C LEU A 35 -8.75 22.21 -20.10
N LEU A 36 -9.16 23.34 -20.67
CA LEU A 36 -8.23 24.19 -21.42
C LEU A 36 -7.11 24.73 -20.52
N GLY A 37 -7.40 25.01 -19.24
CA GLY A 37 -6.39 25.36 -18.26
C GLY A 37 -5.40 24.21 -18.02
N THR A 38 -5.89 22.99 -17.81
CA THR A 38 -5.01 21.83 -17.56
C THR A 38 -4.13 21.49 -18.77
N LEU A 39 -4.66 21.67 -19.99
CA LEU A 39 -3.93 21.48 -21.24
C LEU A 39 -2.93 22.59 -21.55
N LYS A 40 -3.25 23.85 -21.21
CA LYS A 40 -2.35 24.99 -21.37
C LYS A 40 -1.13 24.84 -20.47
N ASP A 41 -1.40 24.56 -19.20
CA ASP A 41 -0.38 24.52 -18.14
C ASP A 41 0.28 23.13 -18.02
N GLN A 42 -0.10 22.16 -18.86
CA GLN A 42 0.44 20.79 -18.89
C GLN A 42 0.44 20.15 -17.49
N ILE A 43 -0.73 20.21 -16.85
CA ILE A 43 -0.92 19.75 -15.47
C ILE A 43 -0.80 18.23 -15.36
N HIS A 44 -1.34 17.52 -16.34
CA HIS A 44 -1.30 16.07 -16.43
C HIS A 44 0.00 15.59 -17.05
N PRO A 45 0.60 14.49 -16.55
CA PRO A 45 1.76 13.88 -17.20
C PRO A 45 1.42 13.42 -18.63
N ASP A 46 0.20 12.89 -18.82
CA ASP A 46 -0.30 12.47 -20.11
C ASP A 46 -1.06 13.61 -20.79
N TYR A 47 -0.77 13.85 -22.07
CA TYR A 47 -1.49 14.81 -22.90
C TYR A 47 -2.51 14.05 -23.77
N PRO A 48 -3.78 14.50 -23.87
CA PRO A 48 -4.75 13.78 -24.67
C PRO A 48 -4.43 13.89 -26.17
N GLU A 49 -4.69 12.79 -26.87
CA GLU A 49 -4.71 12.75 -28.34
C GLU A 49 -6.03 13.29 -28.88
N ILE A 50 -7.12 13.16 -28.10
CA ILE A 50 -8.46 13.56 -28.49
C ILE A 50 -9.09 14.46 -27.43
N VAL A 51 -9.66 15.56 -27.88
CA VAL A 51 -10.61 16.37 -27.11
C VAL A 51 -11.99 16.20 -27.73
N LEU A 52 -12.86 15.51 -27.01
CA LEU A 52 -14.22 15.19 -27.43
C LEU A 52 -15.18 16.26 -26.92
N ASN A 53 -15.68 17.09 -27.84
CA ASN A 53 -16.71 18.07 -27.56
C ASN A 53 -18.08 17.42 -27.53
N ILE A 54 -18.72 17.51 -26.36
CA ILE A 54 -20.07 16.99 -26.14
C ILE A 54 -21.12 18.10 -26.10
N LYS A 55 -20.76 19.38 -26.23
CA LYS A 55 -21.75 20.47 -26.33
C LYS A 55 -22.64 20.38 -27.58
N THR A 56 -22.27 19.55 -28.54
CA THR A 56 -23.03 19.29 -29.77
C THR A 56 -24.08 18.19 -29.62
N LEU A 57 -24.18 17.56 -28.44
CA LEU A 57 -25.22 16.57 -28.17
C LEU A 57 -26.57 17.26 -27.96
N ASP A 58 -27.54 16.90 -28.80
CA ASP A 58 -28.91 17.40 -28.67
C ASP A 58 -29.64 16.78 -27.47
N GLY A 59 -30.56 17.54 -26.89
CA GLY A 59 -31.49 17.03 -25.87
C GLY A 59 -30.92 16.88 -24.46
N LEU A 60 -29.73 17.42 -24.17
CA LEU A 60 -29.13 17.44 -22.82
C LEU A 60 -29.06 18.85 -22.19
N GLU A 61 -29.65 19.85 -22.83
CA GLU A 61 -29.79 21.23 -22.31
C GLU A 61 -31.28 21.50 -22.05
N TYR A 62 -31.72 21.21 -20.81
CA TYR A 62 -33.10 21.43 -20.39
C TYR A 62 -33.22 21.52 -18.87
N ILE A 63 -34.32 22.13 -18.43
CA ILE A 63 -34.83 22.13 -17.06
C ILE A 63 -36.33 21.83 -17.18
N LYS A 64 -36.81 20.75 -16.56
CA LYS A 64 -38.24 20.40 -16.58
C LYS A 64 -38.65 19.67 -15.31
N GLU A 65 -39.92 19.78 -14.96
CA GLU A 65 -40.53 19.00 -13.89
C GLU A 65 -41.41 17.91 -14.51
N GLU A 66 -41.22 16.65 -14.08
CA GLU A 66 -41.94 15.50 -14.60
C GLU A 66 -42.17 14.49 -13.48
N ASN A 67 -43.43 14.11 -13.23
CA ASN A 67 -43.83 13.13 -12.21
C ASN A 67 -43.26 13.44 -10.79
N GLY A 68 -43.32 14.69 -10.34
CA GLY A 68 -42.80 15.08 -9.02
C GLY A 68 -41.28 14.96 -8.90
N THR A 69 -40.57 15.09 -10.02
CA THR A 69 -39.11 15.11 -10.07
C THR A 69 -38.64 16.22 -10.99
N LEU A 70 -37.77 17.09 -10.48
CA LEU A 70 -37.06 18.06 -11.29
C LEU A 70 -35.93 17.36 -12.04
N LYS A 71 -35.89 17.52 -13.35
CA LYS A 71 -34.89 16.94 -14.26
C LYS A 71 -34.10 18.06 -14.93
N ILE A 72 -32.79 17.99 -14.82
CA ILE A 72 -31.85 18.94 -15.42
C ILE A 72 -30.90 18.16 -16.32
N GLY A 73 -30.86 18.52 -17.60
CA GLY A 73 -29.90 17.95 -18.54
C GLY A 73 -28.45 18.32 -18.19
N ALA A 74 -27.51 17.40 -18.41
CA ALA A 74 -26.12 17.59 -18.00
C ALA A 74 -25.39 18.77 -18.67
N LEU A 75 -25.86 19.19 -19.85
CA LEU A 75 -25.30 20.31 -20.63
C LEU A 75 -25.99 21.64 -20.37
N THR A 76 -27.00 21.69 -19.50
CA THR A 76 -27.62 22.95 -19.07
C THR A 76 -26.56 23.88 -18.49
N LYS A 77 -26.54 25.16 -18.92
CA LYS A 77 -25.51 26.11 -18.48
C LYS A 77 -25.80 26.62 -17.08
N LEU A 78 -24.76 26.98 -16.35
CA LEU A 78 -24.90 27.55 -15.01
C LEU A 78 -25.71 28.86 -15.02
N LYS A 79 -25.65 29.64 -16.11
CA LYS A 79 -26.47 30.85 -16.26
C LYS A 79 -27.96 30.54 -16.39
N ASP A 80 -28.32 29.44 -17.03
CA ASP A 80 -29.72 29.04 -17.17
C ASP A 80 -30.26 28.59 -15.82
N LEU A 81 -29.45 27.86 -15.03
CA LEU A 81 -29.82 27.51 -13.65
C LEU A 81 -30.04 28.75 -12.77
N GLU A 82 -29.20 29.77 -12.95
CA GLU A 82 -29.29 31.04 -12.21
C GLU A 82 -30.58 31.82 -12.52
N ASN A 83 -31.14 31.67 -13.72
CA ASN A 83 -32.27 32.46 -14.20
C ASN A 83 -33.58 31.69 -14.29
N ASP A 84 -33.57 30.38 -14.07
CA ASP A 84 -34.75 29.54 -14.27
C ASP A 84 -35.83 29.83 -13.21
N PRO A 85 -37.09 30.10 -13.62
CA PRO A 85 -38.18 30.39 -12.70
C PRO A 85 -38.53 29.22 -11.77
N ILE A 86 -38.54 27.98 -12.28
CA ILE A 86 -38.88 26.78 -11.49
C ILE A 86 -37.84 26.62 -10.38
N LEU A 87 -36.56 26.76 -10.72
CA LEU A 87 -35.48 26.67 -9.74
C LEU A 87 -35.51 27.80 -8.72
N SER A 88 -35.76 29.04 -9.17
CA SER A 88 -35.80 30.20 -8.28
C SER A 88 -36.92 30.11 -7.23
N GLU A 89 -38.06 29.51 -7.60
CA GLU A 89 -39.20 29.32 -6.70
C GLU A 89 -39.05 28.08 -5.82
N LYS A 90 -38.77 26.91 -6.41
CA LYS A 90 -38.80 25.62 -5.72
C LYS A 90 -37.45 25.15 -5.20
N TYR A 91 -36.34 25.56 -5.82
CA TYR A 91 -34.98 25.09 -5.51
C TYR A 91 -33.98 26.24 -5.34
N PRO A 92 -34.27 27.26 -4.52
CA PRO A 92 -33.48 28.50 -4.45
C PRO A 92 -32.02 28.26 -4.02
N MET A 93 -31.74 27.17 -3.32
CA MET A 93 -30.37 26.76 -2.98
C MET A 93 -29.53 26.46 -4.23
N LEU A 94 -30.12 25.81 -5.25
CA LEU A 94 -29.42 25.46 -6.48
C LEU A 94 -29.13 26.72 -7.33
N THR A 95 -30.12 27.62 -7.44
CA THR A 95 -29.97 28.93 -8.08
C THR A 95 -28.88 29.76 -7.41
N ASN A 96 -28.89 29.81 -6.07
CA ASN A 96 -27.90 30.55 -5.29
C ASN A 96 -26.49 29.96 -5.44
N ALA A 97 -26.37 28.63 -5.42
CA ALA A 97 -25.09 27.96 -5.68
C ALA A 97 -24.57 28.30 -7.09
N ALA A 98 -25.41 28.21 -8.12
CA ALA A 98 -25.07 28.55 -9.50
C ALA A 98 -24.58 30.00 -9.63
N HIS A 99 -25.30 30.98 -9.07
CA HIS A 99 -24.95 32.40 -9.11
C HIS A 99 -23.58 32.70 -8.49
N GLN A 100 -23.15 31.91 -7.51
CA GLN A 100 -21.89 32.08 -6.78
C GLN A 100 -20.68 31.37 -7.40
N ILE A 101 -20.85 30.68 -8.54
CA ILE A 101 -19.78 30.00 -9.26
C ILE A 101 -19.14 30.94 -10.26
N ALA A 102 -17.81 31.11 -10.17
CA ALA A 102 -16.97 31.80 -11.15
C ALA A 102 -17.46 33.21 -11.55
N SER A 103 -16.92 33.75 -12.65
CA SER A 103 -17.41 34.99 -13.26
C SER A 103 -18.63 34.73 -14.15
N PRO A 104 -19.46 35.76 -14.44
CA PRO A 104 -20.57 35.63 -15.38
C PRO A 104 -20.16 35.04 -16.74
N GLN A 105 -18.97 35.39 -17.26
CA GLN A 105 -18.46 34.87 -18.53
C GLN A 105 -18.24 33.36 -18.48
N ILE A 106 -17.73 32.84 -17.35
CA ILE A 106 -17.56 31.39 -17.18
C ILE A 106 -18.92 30.71 -17.04
N ARG A 107 -19.88 31.31 -16.33
CA ARG A 107 -21.23 30.72 -16.16
C ARG A 107 -22.04 30.63 -17.44
N ASN A 108 -21.78 31.50 -18.41
CA ASN A 108 -22.41 31.44 -19.73
C ASN A 108 -21.93 30.23 -20.57
N GLU A 109 -20.79 29.63 -20.23
CA GLU A 109 -20.22 28.49 -20.96
C GLU A 109 -20.17 27.20 -20.13
N ALA A 110 -20.05 27.31 -18.82
CA ALA A 110 -19.96 26.18 -17.91
C ALA A 110 -21.30 25.46 -17.81
N THR A 111 -21.25 24.14 -17.84
CA THR A 111 -22.41 23.26 -17.72
C THR A 111 -22.53 22.68 -16.32
N VAL A 112 -23.72 22.20 -15.95
CA VAL A 112 -23.93 21.51 -14.67
C VAL A 112 -23.07 20.26 -14.56
N GLY A 113 -23.06 19.41 -15.59
CA GLY A 113 -22.23 18.20 -15.65
C GLY A 113 -20.74 18.54 -15.54
N GLY A 114 -20.30 19.59 -16.26
CA GLY A 114 -18.93 20.08 -16.17
C GLY A 114 -18.54 20.55 -14.77
N ASN A 115 -19.45 21.19 -14.01
CA ASN A 115 -19.17 21.65 -12.65
C ASN A 115 -18.97 20.51 -11.65
N ILE A 116 -19.80 19.47 -11.71
CA ILE A 116 -19.72 18.32 -10.80
C ILE A 116 -18.57 17.37 -11.14
N CYS A 117 -18.03 17.45 -12.36
CA CYS A 117 -16.85 16.70 -12.81
C CYS A 117 -15.52 17.46 -12.69
N GLN A 118 -15.48 18.64 -12.08
CA GLN A 118 -14.27 19.46 -11.99
C GLN A 118 -13.09 18.74 -11.32
N GLU A 119 -11.88 19.01 -11.83
CA GLU A 119 -10.67 18.46 -11.25
C GLU A 119 -10.25 19.22 -9.97
N PRO A 120 -9.57 18.57 -9.00
CA PRO A 120 -9.24 19.18 -7.71
C PRO A 120 -8.43 20.47 -7.83
N ARG A 121 -8.74 21.45 -6.98
CA ARG A 121 -8.05 22.74 -6.90
C ARG A 121 -6.97 22.72 -5.82
N CYS A 122 -5.92 21.92 -6.04
CA CYS A 122 -4.74 21.83 -5.16
C CYS A 122 -3.51 22.37 -5.90
N TRP A 123 -2.71 23.27 -5.29
CA TRP A 123 -1.55 23.84 -5.97
C TRP A 123 -0.48 22.81 -6.34
N TYR A 124 -0.34 21.72 -5.59
CA TYR A 124 0.67 20.68 -5.92
C TYR A 124 0.21 19.87 -7.13
N TYR A 125 -1.08 19.57 -7.17
CA TYR A 125 -1.72 18.92 -8.30
C TYR A 125 -1.64 19.80 -9.55
N ARG A 126 -2.12 21.05 -9.43
CA ARG A 126 -2.21 22.08 -10.48
C ARG A 126 -0.87 22.72 -10.84
N TYR A 127 0.26 22.25 -10.31
CA TYR A 127 1.56 22.77 -10.73
C TYR A 127 1.98 22.12 -12.08
N PRO A 128 2.44 22.92 -13.06
CA PRO A 128 2.89 22.44 -14.37
C PRO A 128 3.96 21.36 -14.35
N ASN A 129 4.12 20.66 -15.48
CA ASN A 129 5.25 19.77 -15.79
C ASN A 129 5.50 18.66 -14.75
N ASN A 130 4.45 18.24 -14.05
CA ASN A 130 4.53 17.24 -12.98
C ASN A 130 5.63 17.50 -11.92
N THR A 131 6.03 18.77 -11.68
CA THR A 131 7.13 19.11 -10.74
C THR A 131 6.92 18.54 -9.34
N PHE A 132 5.66 18.52 -8.89
CA PHE A 132 5.28 17.76 -7.71
C PHE A 132 4.70 16.42 -8.13
N HIS A 133 5.41 15.34 -7.81
CA HIS A 133 4.97 13.94 -7.97
C HIS A 133 3.82 13.61 -7.00
N CYS A 134 2.66 14.21 -7.25
CA CYS A 134 1.46 14.08 -6.43
C CYS A 134 0.77 12.73 -6.66
N LEU A 135 0.16 12.15 -5.61
CA LEU A 135 -0.72 10.96 -5.71
C LEU A 135 -1.69 11.00 -6.90
N ARG A 136 -2.34 12.14 -7.14
CA ARG A 136 -3.34 12.28 -8.23
C ARG A 136 -2.74 12.34 -9.64
N LYS A 137 -1.41 12.48 -9.74
CA LYS A 137 -0.60 12.47 -10.97
C LYS A 137 0.29 11.22 -11.08
N GLY A 138 0.03 10.19 -10.28
CA GLY A 138 0.79 8.93 -10.29
C GLY A 138 2.03 8.91 -9.41
N GLY A 139 2.23 9.93 -8.56
CA GLY A 139 3.25 9.87 -7.51
C GLY A 139 2.80 9.07 -6.29
N ASP A 140 3.67 9.01 -5.28
CA ASP A 140 3.58 8.16 -4.08
C ASP A 140 3.24 8.94 -2.79
N ARG A 141 3.19 10.28 -2.88
CA ARG A 141 2.97 11.17 -1.73
C ARG A 141 2.04 12.34 -1.99
N CYS A 142 1.47 12.82 -0.89
CA CYS A 142 0.70 14.07 -0.88
C CYS A 142 1.53 15.19 -0.26
N ASN A 143 2.10 16.04 -1.12
CA ASN A 143 2.97 17.16 -0.70
C ASN A 143 2.28 18.17 0.24
N ALA A 144 0.95 18.20 0.29
CA ALA A 144 0.21 19.01 1.25
C ALA A 144 0.31 18.54 2.70
N LEU A 145 0.67 17.28 2.97
CA LEU A 145 0.74 16.78 4.33
C LEU A 145 1.83 17.53 5.13
N ILE A 146 3.03 17.65 4.56
CA ILE A 146 4.18 18.32 5.20
C ILE A 146 4.42 19.75 4.68
N GLY A 147 3.77 20.15 3.60
CA GLY A 147 3.93 21.48 2.99
C GLY A 147 2.89 22.51 3.41
N GLU A 148 2.69 23.51 2.57
CA GLU A 148 1.56 24.44 2.65
C GLU A 148 0.25 23.62 2.54
N ASN A 149 -0.71 23.88 3.45
CA ASN A 149 -1.99 23.18 3.52
C ASN A 149 -3.22 24.02 3.91
N ARG A 150 -3.11 25.35 3.90
CA ARG A 150 -4.15 26.30 4.34
C ARG A 150 -5.55 26.07 3.74
N TYR A 151 -5.64 25.55 2.52
CA TYR A 151 -6.91 25.36 1.80
C TYR A 151 -7.43 23.90 1.78
N HIS A 152 -6.66 22.95 2.31
CA HIS A 152 -6.94 21.52 2.19
C HIS A 152 -7.99 21.03 3.19
N SER A 153 -8.26 19.73 3.16
CA SER A 153 -9.24 19.03 3.98
C SER A 153 -9.06 19.27 5.50
N ILE A 154 -10.19 19.38 6.21
CA ILE A 154 -10.27 19.33 7.67
C ILE A 154 -11.09 18.11 8.16
N PHE A 155 -11.48 17.21 7.27
CA PHE A 155 -12.18 15.95 7.57
C PHE A 155 -11.41 14.75 7.01
N GLY A 156 -10.09 14.73 7.21
CA GLY A 156 -9.30 13.57 6.81
C GLY A 156 -8.88 13.55 5.34
N SER A 157 -8.49 12.37 4.86
CA SER A 157 -7.98 12.15 3.51
C SER A 157 -8.71 10.99 2.86
N VAL A 158 -8.48 10.80 1.58
CA VAL A 158 -9.00 9.64 0.86
C VAL A 158 -7.82 8.94 0.20
N ARG A 159 -7.75 7.63 0.37
CA ARG A 159 -6.72 6.83 -0.30
C ARG A 159 -7.06 6.71 -1.78
N MET A 160 -6.02 6.96 -2.58
CA MET A 160 -6.09 6.95 -4.02
C MET A 160 -5.61 5.63 -4.61
N ASP A 161 -4.60 5.06 -3.97
CA ASP A 161 -3.78 3.96 -4.46
C ASP A 161 -3.03 3.35 -3.26
N LYS A 162 -2.18 2.35 -3.51
CA LYS A 162 -1.21 1.87 -2.53
C LYS A 162 -0.34 3.03 -2.04
N THR A 163 -0.08 3.08 -0.74
CA THR A 163 0.83 4.07 -0.15
C THR A 163 2.29 3.70 -0.42
N ALA A 164 3.21 4.67 -0.38
CA ALA A 164 4.65 4.44 -0.58
C ALA A 164 5.18 3.22 0.20
N CYS A 165 4.90 3.14 1.51
CA CYS A 165 5.28 1.99 2.33
C CYS A 165 4.67 0.65 1.89
N SER A 166 3.43 0.66 1.38
CA SER A 166 2.75 -0.55 0.89
C SER A 166 3.26 -0.96 -0.49
N MET A 167 3.69 0.00 -1.32
CA MET A 167 4.32 -0.27 -2.62
C MET A 167 5.74 -0.81 -2.46
N ALA A 168 6.50 -0.28 -1.50
CA ALA A 168 7.85 -0.73 -1.19
C ALA A 168 7.88 -2.11 -0.52
N CYS A 169 6.80 -2.50 0.17
CA CYS A 169 6.67 -3.85 0.73
C CYS A 169 6.43 -4.86 -0.41
N PRO A 170 7.30 -5.88 -0.63
CA PRO A 170 7.09 -6.88 -1.67
C PRO A 170 5.75 -7.62 -1.54
N ALA A 171 5.29 -7.85 -0.31
CA ALA A 171 4.01 -8.51 -0.04
C ALA A 171 2.79 -7.61 -0.28
N GLY A 172 3.00 -6.30 -0.48
CA GLY A 172 1.94 -5.32 -0.63
C GLY A 172 1.16 -5.06 0.66
N THR A 173 1.75 -5.28 1.84
CA THR A 173 1.02 -5.17 3.12
C THR A 173 0.35 -3.81 3.27
N ASN A 174 -0.94 -3.81 3.67
CA ASN A 174 -1.73 -2.58 3.84
C ASN A 174 -1.42 -1.88 5.18
N ILE A 175 -0.21 -1.35 5.29
CA ILE A 175 0.36 -0.79 6.52
C ILE A 175 -0.52 0.30 7.15
N PRO A 176 -1.03 1.30 6.39
CA PRO A 176 -1.86 2.34 6.97
C PRO A 176 -3.17 1.83 7.60
N VAL A 177 -3.74 0.72 7.11
CA VAL A 177 -4.99 0.17 7.67
C VAL A 177 -4.72 -0.48 9.00
N TYR A 178 -3.83 -1.47 9.09
CA TYR A 178 -3.65 -2.14 10.37
C TYR A 178 -3.11 -1.15 11.43
N LEU A 179 -2.32 -0.14 11.04
CA LEU A 179 -1.93 0.94 11.95
C LEU A 179 -3.11 1.80 12.41
N LYS A 180 -4.14 2.01 11.56
CA LYS A 180 -5.40 2.67 11.97
C LYS A 180 -6.12 1.84 13.01
N GLU A 181 -6.29 0.55 12.75
CA GLU A 181 -6.96 -0.37 13.67
C GLU A 181 -6.25 -0.42 15.03
N LEU A 182 -4.91 -0.39 15.05
CA LEU A 182 -4.13 -0.31 16.30
C LEU A 182 -4.36 0.98 17.09
N ARG A 183 -4.60 2.12 16.42
CA ARG A 183 -4.95 3.39 17.11
C ARG A 183 -6.36 3.37 17.66
N GLU A 184 -7.25 2.63 17.01
CA GLU A 184 -8.65 2.42 17.41
C GLU A 184 -8.80 1.23 18.39
N ASP A 185 -7.69 0.76 18.97
CA ASP A 185 -7.63 -0.34 19.95
C ASP A 185 -8.21 -1.68 19.42
N SER A 186 -8.21 -1.86 18.10
CA SER A 186 -8.75 -3.04 17.41
C SER A 186 -7.65 -4.00 16.96
N LEU A 187 -6.97 -4.63 17.94
CA LEU A 187 -5.84 -5.55 17.70
C LEU A 187 -6.19 -6.74 16.80
N PHE A 188 -7.35 -7.37 17.00
CA PHE A 188 -7.80 -8.49 16.17
C PHE A 188 -8.00 -8.08 14.71
N ARG A 189 -8.61 -6.92 14.47
CA ARG A 189 -8.80 -6.40 13.11
C ARG A 189 -7.48 -6.01 12.46
N ALA A 190 -6.56 -5.42 13.22
CA ALA A 190 -5.20 -5.15 12.75
C ALA A 190 -4.47 -6.44 12.35
N ALA A 191 -4.60 -7.49 13.15
CA ALA A 191 -4.03 -8.82 12.88
C ALA A 191 -4.60 -9.44 11.60
N GLU A 192 -5.93 -9.41 11.41
CA GLU A 192 -6.58 -9.87 10.18
C GLU A 192 -6.00 -9.18 8.95
N VAL A 193 -5.90 -7.84 8.98
CA VAL A 193 -5.39 -7.03 7.86
C VAL A 193 -3.93 -7.36 7.54
N LEU A 194 -3.09 -7.59 8.56
CA LEU A 194 -1.70 -7.99 8.35
C LEU A 194 -1.58 -9.38 7.70
N LEU A 195 -2.42 -10.33 8.16
CA LEU A 195 -2.47 -11.71 7.65
C LEU A 195 -2.99 -11.82 6.20
N GLU A 196 -3.64 -10.78 5.66
CA GLU A 196 -4.03 -10.75 4.23
C GLU A 196 -2.85 -10.77 3.27
N ALA A 197 -1.69 -10.25 3.71
CA ALA A 197 -0.48 -10.16 2.90
C ALA A 197 0.68 -11.00 3.45
N ASN A 198 0.76 -11.17 4.77
CA ASN A 198 1.87 -11.86 5.42
C ASN A 198 1.37 -12.86 6.48
N PRO A 199 1.51 -14.18 6.25
CA PRO A 199 1.00 -15.20 7.16
C PRO A 199 1.95 -15.57 8.31
N ILE A 200 3.18 -15.04 8.31
CA ILE A 200 4.19 -15.33 9.34
C ILE A 200 4.80 -14.05 9.96
N PRO A 201 3.98 -13.07 10.41
CA PRO A 201 4.46 -11.76 10.85
C PRO A 201 5.38 -11.79 12.07
N ALA A 202 5.24 -12.81 12.93
CA ALA A 202 6.16 -13.03 14.06
C ALA A 202 7.61 -13.27 13.59
N ILE A 203 7.79 -13.82 12.38
CA ILE A 203 9.11 -14.09 11.81
C ILE A 203 9.62 -12.84 11.09
N THR A 204 8.82 -12.24 10.21
CA THR A 204 9.25 -11.06 9.45
C THR A 204 9.52 -9.85 10.33
N GLY A 205 8.78 -9.64 11.43
CA GLY A 205 9.11 -8.59 12.40
C GLY A 205 10.51 -8.72 13.04
N ARG A 206 11.13 -9.90 12.93
CA ARG A 206 12.51 -10.17 13.40
C ARG A 206 13.54 -10.09 12.29
N VAL A 207 13.25 -10.58 11.09
CA VAL A 207 14.27 -10.80 10.04
C VAL A 207 14.06 -10.00 8.74
N CYS A 208 12.89 -9.36 8.57
CA CYS A 208 12.62 -8.56 7.38
C CYS A 208 13.50 -7.29 7.39
N PRO A 209 13.99 -6.85 6.23
CA PRO A 209 14.69 -5.56 6.12
C PRO A 209 13.76 -4.35 6.19
N HIS A 210 12.45 -4.56 6.06
CA HIS A 210 11.43 -3.51 6.08
C HIS A 210 11.68 -2.37 5.06
N PHE A 211 11.77 -2.73 3.78
CA PHE A 211 11.75 -1.79 2.64
C PHE A 211 10.68 -0.70 2.76
N CYS A 212 9.54 -1.04 3.36
CA CYS A 212 8.44 -0.12 3.67
C CYS A 212 8.83 1.09 4.54
N GLU A 213 9.87 0.98 5.35
CA GLU A 213 10.40 2.09 6.17
C GLU A 213 11.30 3.02 5.37
N GLN A 214 12.00 2.52 4.34
CA GLN A 214 12.89 3.32 3.48
C GLN A 214 12.10 4.34 2.66
N ASP A 215 10.96 3.92 2.09
CA ASP A 215 10.07 4.79 1.31
C ASP A 215 8.94 5.39 2.15
N CYS A 216 9.08 5.41 3.48
CA CYS A 216 8.07 6.02 4.33
C CYS A 216 8.01 7.54 4.07
N ASN A 217 6.85 8.05 3.67
CA ASN A 217 6.59 9.49 3.46
C ASN A 217 6.85 10.38 4.70
N ARG A 218 7.13 9.79 5.88
CA ARG A 218 7.51 10.49 7.11
C ARG A 218 9.02 10.74 7.22
N ASN A 219 9.86 10.10 6.41
CA ASN A 219 11.32 10.21 6.50
C ASN A 219 11.81 11.66 6.46
N GLU A 220 11.27 12.47 5.54
CA GLU A 220 11.60 13.90 5.42
C GLU A 220 11.05 14.79 6.55
N PHE A 221 10.23 14.25 7.47
CA PHE A 221 9.64 15.00 8.57
C PHE A 221 10.40 14.80 9.89
N ASP A 222 10.38 13.58 10.45
CA ASP A 222 11.06 13.23 11.70
C ASP A 222 11.44 11.74 11.77
N GLY A 223 11.64 11.11 10.60
CA GLY A 223 12.00 9.70 10.45
C GLY A 223 10.80 8.76 10.32
N ALA A 224 11.01 7.64 9.62
CA ALA A 224 9.99 6.61 9.35
C ALA A 224 9.24 6.15 10.61
N VAL A 225 8.02 5.67 10.38
CA VAL A 225 7.31 4.85 11.37
C VAL A 225 8.08 3.54 11.54
N SER A 226 8.28 3.09 12.78
CA SER A 226 8.88 1.81 13.14
C SER A 226 7.92 0.65 12.86
N VAL A 227 7.64 0.45 11.57
CA VAL A 227 6.79 -0.62 11.04
C VAL A 227 7.30 -1.98 11.50
N ARG A 228 8.62 -2.21 11.52
CA ARG A 228 9.24 -3.44 12.03
C ARG A 228 8.85 -3.76 13.46
N GLY A 229 9.01 -2.78 14.35
CA GLY A 229 8.70 -2.94 15.76
C GLY A 229 7.21 -3.21 16.01
N ILE A 230 6.33 -2.54 15.25
CA ILE A 230 4.88 -2.76 15.33
C ILE A 230 4.52 -4.13 14.76
N GLU A 231 5.08 -4.52 13.61
CA GLU A 231 4.84 -5.83 12.99
C GLU A 231 5.27 -6.96 13.91
N ARG A 232 6.42 -6.83 14.58
CA ARG A 232 6.86 -7.80 15.58
C ARG A 232 5.86 -7.93 16.73
N TYR A 233 5.44 -6.81 17.32
CA TYR A 233 4.44 -6.82 18.41
C TYR A 233 3.14 -7.50 17.96
N LEU A 234 2.62 -7.13 16.79
CA LEU A 234 1.39 -7.70 16.27
C LEU A 234 1.55 -9.17 15.87
N GLY A 235 2.72 -9.56 15.35
CA GLY A 235 3.05 -10.93 15.03
C GLY A 235 3.13 -11.84 16.25
N ASP A 236 3.74 -11.37 17.33
CA ASP A 236 3.77 -12.09 18.61
C ASP A 236 2.35 -12.23 19.19
N PHE A 237 1.54 -11.16 19.15
CA PHE A 237 0.13 -11.20 19.53
C PHE A 237 -0.68 -12.21 18.70
N ILE A 238 -0.48 -12.26 17.38
CA ILE A 238 -1.13 -13.25 16.50
C ILE A 238 -0.75 -14.66 16.92
N LEU A 239 0.52 -14.91 17.22
CA LEU A 239 1.01 -16.23 17.57
C LEU A 239 0.52 -16.70 18.94
N GLU A 240 0.30 -15.78 19.88
CA GLU A 240 -0.31 -16.05 21.19
C GLU A 240 -1.82 -16.31 21.11
N ASN A 241 -2.50 -15.67 20.15
CA ASN A 241 -3.96 -15.76 19.98
C ASN A 241 -4.35 -16.51 18.68
N ALA A 242 -3.47 -17.41 18.24
CA ALA A 242 -3.57 -18.10 16.96
C ALA A 242 -4.88 -18.87 16.80
N ASP A 243 -5.34 -19.54 17.85
CA ASP A 243 -6.57 -20.33 17.85
C ASP A 243 -7.83 -19.47 17.63
N GLU A 244 -7.77 -18.17 17.94
CA GLU A 244 -8.86 -17.22 17.76
C GLU A 244 -8.82 -16.50 16.41
N ILE A 245 -7.61 -16.07 16.00
CA ILE A 245 -7.39 -15.23 14.81
C ILE A 245 -7.27 -16.07 13.54
N MET A 246 -6.51 -17.15 13.57
CA MET A 246 -6.23 -18.01 12.41
C MET A 246 -7.23 -19.17 12.38
N LYS A 247 -8.52 -18.84 12.19
CA LYS A 247 -9.59 -19.82 12.06
C LYS A 247 -9.92 -20.09 10.60
N LEU A 248 -10.08 -21.36 10.27
CA LEU A 248 -10.55 -21.76 8.96
C LEU A 248 -12.07 -21.58 8.87
N SER A 249 -12.52 -20.74 7.95
CA SER A 249 -13.95 -20.49 7.70
C SER A 249 -14.28 -20.66 6.21
N VAL A 250 -13.93 -21.82 5.65
CA VAL A 250 -14.14 -22.13 4.22
C VAL A 250 -14.68 -23.53 3.99
N THR A 251 -15.36 -23.71 2.86
CA THR A 251 -15.83 -25.01 2.38
C THR A 251 -14.70 -25.72 1.64
N GLU A 252 -14.52 -27.01 1.91
CA GLU A 252 -13.48 -27.78 1.22
C GLU A 252 -13.83 -27.98 -0.26
N THR A 253 -12.83 -27.80 -1.13
CA THR A 253 -13.00 -27.92 -2.59
C THR A 253 -12.88 -29.37 -3.10
N GLY A 254 -12.38 -30.28 -2.25
CA GLY A 254 -12.03 -31.66 -2.62
C GLY A 254 -10.74 -31.81 -3.42
N LYS A 255 -10.12 -30.71 -3.86
CA LYS A 255 -8.87 -30.71 -4.63
C LYS A 255 -7.64 -30.66 -3.72
N LYS A 256 -6.54 -31.26 -4.17
CA LYS A 256 -5.30 -31.46 -3.40
C LYS A 256 -4.10 -30.79 -4.06
N VAL A 257 -3.30 -30.11 -3.24
CA VAL A 257 -2.06 -29.46 -3.66
C VAL A 257 -0.88 -29.99 -2.84
N ALA A 258 0.20 -30.36 -3.53
CA ALA A 258 1.46 -30.72 -2.89
C ALA A 258 2.44 -29.53 -2.94
N ILE A 259 3.16 -29.32 -1.84
CA ILE A 259 4.19 -28.30 -1.71
C ILE A 259 5.51 -28.98 -1.38
N VAL A 260 6.57 -28.68 -2.12
CA VAL A 260 7.92 -29.22 -1.89
C VAL A 260 8.76 -28.16 -1.17
N GLY A 261 9.04 -28.37 0.11
CA GLY A 261 9.79 -27.46 0.98
C GLY A 261 8.91 -26.70 1.97
N SER A 262 9.34 -26.65 3.23
CA SER A 262 8.65 -25.93 4.31
C SER A 262 9.28 -24.58 4.68
N GLY A 263 10.02 -23.97 3.75
CA GLY A 263 10.55 -22.61 3.89
C GLY A 263 9.46 -21.52 3.81
N PRO A 264 9.84 -20.23 3.85
CA PRO A 264 8.88 -19.12 3.85
C PRO A 264 7.87 -19.14 2.70
N ALA A 265 8.33 -19.43 1.47
CA ALA A 265 7.45 -19.55 0.31
C ALA A 265 6.45 -20.71 0.45
N GLY A 266 6.91 -21.87 0.90
CA GLY A 266 6.07 -23.05 1.11
C GLY A 266 5.04 -22.85 2.23
N LEU A 267 5.43 -22.25 3.35
CA LEU A 267 4.51 -21.92 4.45
C LEU A 267 3.46 -20.89 4.04
N SER A 268 3.87 -19.87 3.28
CA SER A 268 2.96 -18.87 2.72
C SER A 268 1.93 -19.50 1.80
N ALA A 269 2.38 -20.29 0.81
CA ALA A 269 1.49 -21.00 -0.10
C ALA A 269 0.55 -21.95 0.66
N ALA A 270 1.05 -22.68 1.65
CA ALA A 270 0.25 -23.61 2.45
C ALA A 270 -0.88 -22.90 3.21
N TYR A 271 -0.57 -21.77 3.87
CA TYR A 271 -1.55 -20.97 4.58
C TYR A 271 -2.66 -20.46 3.64
N TYR A 272 -2.30 -19.83 2.52
CA TYR A 272 -3.31 -19.26 1.63
C TYR A 272 -4.11 -20.32 0.88
N LEU A 273 -3.49 -21.39 0.39
CA LEU A 273 -4.21 -22.49 -0.26
C LEU A 273 -5.18 -23.16 0.71
N ARG A 274 -4.79 -23.34 1.97
CA ARG A 274 -5.69 -23.90 2.97
C ARG A 274 -6.88 -22.97 3.23
N ASN A 275 -6.65 -21.66 3.34
CA ASN A 275 -7.71 -20.66 3.43
C ASN A 275 -8.60 -20.55 2.18
N LEU A 276 -8.19 -21.11 1.04
CA LEU A 276 -9.04 -21.26 -0.16
C LEU A 276 -9.82 -22.59 -0.19
N GLY A 277 -9.68 -23.43 0.84
CA GLY A 277 -10.41 -24.70 0.98
C GLY A 277 -9.73 -25.91 0.32
N TYR A 278 -8.48 -25.78 -0.13
CA TYR A 278 -7.72 -26.90 -0.71
C TYR A 278 -7.14 -27.83 0.37
N GLY A 279 -7.03 -29.12 0.05
CA GLY A 279 -6.23 -30.06 0.83
C GLY A 279 -4.75 -29.84 0.52
N VAL A 280 -3.93 -29.55 1.54
CA VAL A 280 -2.52 -29.19 1.35
C VAL A 280 -1.61 -30.16 2.09
N THR A 281 -0.63 -30.72 1.37
CA THR A 281 0.45 -31.53 1.95
C THR A 281 1.81 -30.90 1.63
N VAL A 282 2.59 -30.58 2.66
CA VAL A 282 3.95 -30.05 2.57
C VAL A 282 4.96 -31.18 2.81
N TYR A 283 5.87 -31.37 1.86
CA TYR A 283 6.96 -32.33 1.93
C TYR A 283 8.26 -31.61 2.30
N GLU A 284 8.87 -31.98 3.43
CA GLU A 284 10.10 -31.39 3.95
C GLU A 284 11.20 -32.44 4.03
N LYS A 285 12.35 -32.14 3.43
CA LYS A 285 13.53 -33.02 3.41
C LYS A 285 14.08 -33.23 4.82
N ASN A 286 14.07 -32.19 5.65
CA ASN A 286 14.69 -32.24 6.98
C ASN A 286 13.71 -32.69 8.07
N GLY A 287 14.24 -32.94 9.27
CA GLY A 287 13.46 -33.36 10.43
C GLY A 287 12.66 -32.25 11.11
N LYS A 288 13.00 -30.98 10.87
CA LYS A 288 12.29 -29.81 11.40
C LYS A 288 11.75 -28.91 10.26
N PRO A 289 10.61 -28.24 10.45
CA PRO A 289 10.05 -27.33 9.46
C PRO A 289 10.81 -25.99 9.41
N GLY A 290 10.49 -25.15 8.42
CA GLY A 290 10.89 -23.74 8.37
C GLY A 290 12.03 -23.43 7.41
N GLY A 291 12.68 -24.46 6.88
CA GLY A 291 13.83 -24.30 5.96
C GLY A 291 14.92 -23.41 6.55
N MET A 292 15.45 -22.47 5.76
CA MET A 292 16.53 -21.58 6.21
C MET A 292 16.19 -20.75 7.46
N LEU A 293 14.91 -20.51 7.75
CA LEU A 293 14.49 -19.87 9.01
C LEU A 293 14.99 -20.65 10.24
N THR A 294 14.87 -21.97 10.17
CA THR A 294 15.26 -22.89 11.25
C THR A 294 16.72 -23.25 11.17
N TYR A 295 17.28 -23.43 9.98
CA TYR A 295 18.62 -24.01 9.81
C TYR A 295 19.75 -23.00 9.57
N ALA A 296 19.46 -21.79 9.09
CA ALA A 296 20.50 -20.82 8.73
C ALA A 296 20.46 -19.54 9.59
N ILE A 297 19.29 -18.91 9.74
CA ILE A 297 19.20 -17.63 10.47
C ILE A 297 19.54 -17.84 11.96
N PRO A 298 20.56 -17.20 12.55
CA PRO A 298 20.96 -17.46 13.93
C PRO A 298 19.86 -17.24 14.98
N THR A 299 19.91 -17.98 16.09
CA THR A 299 18.92 -17.92 17.18
C THR A 299 18.79 -16.53 17.79
N PHE A 300 19.88 -15.77 17.86
CA PHE A 300 19.88 -14.40 18.38
C PHE A 300 19.15 -13.39 17.50
N ARG A 301 18.85 -13.76 16.24
CA ARG A 301 17.97 -13.02 15.33
C ARG A 301 16.58 -13.61 15.28
N LEU A 302 16.48 -14.94 15.18
CA LEU A 302 15.22 -15.67 15.06
C LEU A 302 15.26 -16.97 15.85
N PRO A 303 14.58 -17.02 17.01
CA PRO A 303 14.47 -18.25 17.80
C PRO A 303 13.71 -19.35 17.06
N ASN A 304 14.20 -20.58 17.17
CA ASN A 304 13.58 -21.75 16.54
C ASN A 304 12.18 -22.05 17.10
N ASP A 305 11.91 -21.74 18.38
CA ASP A 305 10.59 -21.97 18.98
C ASP A 305 9.51 -21.10 18.32
N ILE A 306 9.85 -19.88 17.89
CA ILE A 306 8.93 -19.01 17.13
C ILE A 306 8.58 -19.66 15.79
N VAL A 307 9.56 -20.21 15.08
CA VAL A 307 9.32 -20.91 13.80
C VAL A 307 8.47 -22.16 14.02
N GLU A 308 8.79 -22.97 15.02
CA GLU A 308 8.05 -24.19 15.36
C GLU A 308 6.59 -23.87 15.75
N ARG A 309 6.35 -22.81 16.53
CA ARG A 309 5.00 -22.34 16.89
C ARG A 309 4.22 -21.86 15.66
N VAL A 310 4.84 -21.08 14.78
CA VAL A 310 4.20 -20.60 13.54
C VAL A 310 3.77 -21.77 12.66
N VAL A 311 4.65 -22.76 12.46
CA VAL A 311 4.34 -23.95 11.67
C VAL A 311 3.24 -24.77 12.33
N LYS A 312 3.26 -24.89 13.67
CA LYS A 312 2.18 -25.54 14.43
C LYS A 312 0.83 -24.86 14.19
N THR A 313 0.79 -23.52 14.17
CA THR A 313 -0.44 -22.79 13.84
C THR A 313 -0.93 -23.09 12.43
N ILE A 314 -0.05 -23.13 11.43
CA ILE A 314 -0.43 -23.49 10.06
C ILE A 314 -0.91 -24.95 9.99
N LYS A 315 -0.27 -25.86 10.72
CA LYS A 315 -0.69 -27.26 10.84
C LYS A 315 -2.09 -27.38 11.47
N ASN A 316 -2.41 -26.56 12.47
CA ASN A 316 -3.73 -26.53 13.11
C ASN A 316 -4.86 -26.11 12.15
N LEU A 317 -4.55 -25.41 11.05
CA LEU A 317 -5.51 -25.12 9.97
C LEU A 317 -5.87 -26.36 9.11
N GLY A 318 -5.21 -27.50 9.33
CA GLY A 318 -5.42 -28.74 8.58
C GLY A 318 -4.39 -28.98 7.47
N VAL A 319 -3.26 -28.26 7.47
CA VAL A 319 -2.14 -28.55 6.56
C VAL A 319 -1.38 -29.78 7.05
N GLU A 320 -1.16 -30.75 6.17
CA GLU A 320 -0.35 -31.93 6.46
C GLU A 320 1.14 -31.65 6.21
N PHE A 321 2.00 -32.02 7.16
CA PHE A 321 3.46 -31.93 7.01
C PHE A 321 4.08 -33.31 7.05
N LYS A 322 4.89 -33.64 6.03
CA LYS A 322 5.68 -34.86 5.93
C LYS A 322 7.16 -34.53 6.02
N PHE A 323 7.75 -34.75 7.20
CA PHE A 323 9.16 -34.52 7.49
C PHE A 323 10.01 -35.72 7.08
N ASN A 324 11.32 -35.50 6.89
CA ASN A 324 12.26 -36.51 6.40
C ASN A 324 11.79 -37.15 5.09
N ALA A 325 11.21 -36.34 4.19
CA ALA A 325 10.65 -36.77 2.92
C ALA A 325 11.34 -36.03 1.78
N GLU A 326 12.45 -36.58 1.28
CA GLU A 326 13.23 -35.98 0.19
C GLU A 326 12.65 -36.38 -1.18
N ILE A 327 12.16 -35.39 -1.93
CA ILE A 327 11.63 -35.60 -3.27
C ILE A 327 12.77 -35.89 -4.24
N GLY A 328 12.59 -36.93 -5.07
CA GLY A 328 13.62 -37.47 -5.97
C GLY A 328 14.40 -38.65 -5.39
N LYS A 329 14.49 -38.75 -4.05
CA LYS A 329 15.18 -39.84 -3.35
C LYS A 329 14.20 -40.80 -2.67
N ASP A 330 13.39 -40.29 -1.75
CA ASP A 330 12.42 -41.10 -0.99
C ASP A 330 11.08 -41.19 -1.74
N ILE A 331 10.70 -40.11 -2.44
CA ILE A 331 9.43 -40.01 -3.17
C ILE A 331 9.72 -39.53 -4.59
N PRO A 332 9.39 -40.30 -5.65
CA PRO A 332 9.57 -39.85 -7.03
C PRO A 332 8.73 -38.61 -7.34
N PHE A 333 9.33 -37.60 -7.98
CA PHE A 333 8.63 -36.37 -8.36
C PHE A 333 7.37 -36.64 -9.21
N LYS A 334 7.46 -37.57 -10.17
CA LYS A 334 6.32 -37.98 -11.01
C LYS A 334 5.13 -38.51 -10.20
N LYS A 335 5.36 -39.14 -9.05
CA LYS A 335 4.29 -39.61 -8.17
C LYS A 335 3.45 -38.45 -7.66
N LEU A 336 4.10 -37.36 -7.20
CA LEU A 336 3.41 -36.16 -6.76
C LEU A 336 2.61 -35.52 -7.89
N VAL A 337 3.21 -35.46 -9.09
CA VAL A 337 2.55 -34.97 -10.29
C VAL A 337 1.28 -35.80 -10.58
N HIS A 338 1.27 -37.12 -10.38
CA HIS A 338 0.07 -37.93 -10.63
C HIS A 338 -0.99 -37.87 -9.52
N GLU A 339 -0.59 -37.78 -8.25
CA GLU A 339 -1.51 -37.87 -7.10
C GLU A 339 -2.20 -36.55 -6.73
N PHE A 340 -1.63 -35.41 -7.12
CA PHE A 340 -2.12 -34.08 -6.76
C PHE A 340 -2.61 -33.31 -7.99
N ASP A 341 -3.62 -32.45 -7.76
CA ASP A 341 -4.20 -31.62 -8.82
C ASP A 341 -3.25 -30.49 -9.23
N SER A 342 -2.40 -30.04 -8.31
CA SER A 342 -1.35 -29.04 -8.55
C SER A 342 -0.14 -29.25 -7.63
N LEU A 343 1.02 -28.72 -8.04
CA LEU A 343 2.29 -28.80 -7.32
C LEU A 343 2.93 -27.41 -7.21
N PHE A 344 3.48 -27.10 -6.04
CA PHE A 344 4.32 -25.92 -5.81
C PHE A 344 5.74 -26.31 -5.36
N ILE A 345 6.75 -25.90 -6.11
CA ILE A 345 8.17 -26.15 -5.82
C ILE A 345 8.74 -24.96 -5.04
N ALA A 346 9.12 -25.19 -3.79
CA ALA A 346 9.63 -24.18 -2.86
C ALA A 346 10.82 -24.73 -2.03
N ASN A 347 11.66 -25.58 -2.65
CA ASN A 347 12.76 -26.26 -1.96
C ASN A 347 13.95 -25.34 -1.65
N GLY A 348 13.98 -24.12 -2.19
CA GLY A 348 15.01 -23.11 -1.90
C GLY A 348 16.38 -23.44 -2.52
N ALA A 349 17.43 -22.76 -2.03
CA ALA A 349 18.79 -22.84 -2.56
C ALA A 349 19.79 -23.29 -1.49
N TRP A 350 19.82 -24.60 -1.18
CA TRP A 350 20.63 -25.18 -0.09
C TRP A 350 22.10 -25.46 -0.45
N GLY A 351 22.46 -25.43 -1.72
CA GLY A 351 23.85 -25.62 -2.17
C GLY A 351 24.62 -24.30 -2.20
N MET A 352 25.93 -24.39 -2.45
CA MET A 352 26.81 -23.24 -2.67
C MET A 352 27.47 -23.36 -4.06
N PRO A 353 27.63 -22.26 -4.81
CA PRO A 353 28.39 -22.30 -6.05
C PRO A 353 29.88 -22.52 -5.76
N SER A 354 30.56 -23.32 -6.60
CA SER A 354 32.01 -23.44 -6.51
C SER A 354 32.69 -22.24 -7.17
N ILE A 355 33.67 -21.67 -6.46
CA ILE A 355 34.45 -20.52 -6.93
C ILE A 355 35.80 -20.94 -7.55
N ARG A 356 36.07 -22.25 -7.59
CA ARG A 356 37.31 -22.86 -8.11
C ARG A 356 38.56 -22.35 -7.39
N LEU A 357 38.46 -22.12 -6.09
CA LEU A 357 39.57 -21.67 -5.25
C LEU A 357 40.57 -22.83 -5.03
N GLU A 358 41.87 -22.56 -5.13
CA GLU A 358 42.87 -23.57 -4.78
C GLU A 358 42.78 -23.90 -3.29
N GLY A 359 42.45 -25.15 -2.97
CA GLY A 359 42.21 -25.61 -1.60
C GLY A 359 40.77 -25.44 -1.09
N GLU A 360 39.80 -25.11 -1.98
CA GLU A 360 38.37 -24.94 -1.63
C GLU A 360 37.78 -26.11 -0.83
N ALA A 361 38.22 -27.35 -1.10
CA ALA A 361 37.75 -28.54 -0.38
C ALA A 361 38.09 -28.57 1.11
N LEU A 362 38.99 -27.71 1.58
CA LEU A 362 39.35 -27.55 3.00
C LEU A 362 38.52 -26.47 3.71
N THR A 363 37.65 -25.78 2.98
CA THR A 363 36.80 -24.71 3.52
C THR A 363 35.47 -25.26 4.03
N ILE A 364 34.84 -24.50 4.92
CA ILE A 364 33.52 -24.82 5.48
C ILE A 364 32.46 -24.06 4.69
N ASN A 365 31.37 -24.73 4.35
CA ASN A 365 30.19 -24.09 3.78
C ASN A 365 29.45 -23.27 4.86
N SER A 366 29.12 -22.00 4.56
CA SER A 366 28.39 -21.12 5.49
C SER A 366 27.08 -21.69 6.02
N LEU A 367 26.26 -22.33 5.19
CA LEU A 367 24.99 -22.93 5.61
C LEU A 367 25.20 -24.12 6.54
N ASP A 368 26.19 -24.95 6.26
CA ASP A 368 26.54 -26.08 7.13
C ASP A 368 27.07 -25.59 8.47
N PHE A 369 27.92 -24.56 8.47
CA PHE A 369 28.41 -23.92 9.70
C PHE A 369 27.28 -23.38 10.58
N LEU A 370 26.37 -22.57 10.00
CA LEU A 370 25.23 -22.00 10.72
C LEU A 370 24.28 -23.10 11.25
N SER A 371 24.02 -24.12 10.43
CA SER A 371 23.20 -25.28 10.82
C SER A 371 23.85 -26.04 11.97
N ASN A 372 25.15 -26.31 11.90
CA ASN A 372 25.90 -26.99 12.96
C ASN A 372 25.90 -26.19 14.27
N ALA A 373 26.13 -24.88 14.20
CA ALA A 373 26.05 -23.99 15.34
C ALA A 373 24.68 -24.08 16.04
N LYS A 374 23.59 -24.14 15.27
CA LYS A 374 22.24 -24.32 15.81
C LYS A 374 21.98 -25.69 16.44
N HIS A 375 22.72 -26.72 16.03
CA HIS A 375 22.68 -28.04 16.66
C HIS A 375 23.65 -28.16 17.84
N GLY A 376 24.28 -27.05 18.27
CA GLY A 376 25.18 -27.00 19.42
C GLY A 376 26.59 -27.51 19.12
N ILE A 377 26.94 -27.68 17.85
CA ILE A 377 28.30 -28.06 17.44
C ILE A 377 29.16 -26.79 17.45
N ASN A 378 30.25 -26.81 18.21
CA ASN A 378 31.19 -25.69 18.32
C ASN A 378 32.62 -26.15 18.06
N ASP A 379 33.04 -26.11 16.80
CA ASP A 379 34.36 -26.54 16.35
C ASP A 379 35.34 -25.37 16.14
N ILE A 380 34.96 -24.15 16.49
CA ILE A 380 35.72 -22.92 16.16
C ILE A 380 36.22 -22.13 17.36
N LYS A 381 35.95 -22.62 18.57
CA LYS A 381 36.42 -22.00 19.80
C LYS A 381 37.95 -21.86 19.78
N GLU A 382 38.46 -20.68 20.17
CA GLU A 382 39.89 -20.33 20.24
C GLU A 382 40.63 -20.44 18.89
N LYS A 383 39.90 -20.46 17.76
CA LYS A 383 40.47 -20.46 16.41
C LYS A 383 40.45 -19.07 15.79
N ARG A 384 41.34 -18.85 14.81
CA ARG A 384 41.29 -17.71 13.89
C ARG A 384 40.47 -18.09 12.67
N VAL A 385 39.39 -17.36 12.42
CA VAL A 385 38.41 -17.68 11.38
C VAL A 385 38.40 -16.58 10.33
N VAL A 386 38.49 -16.97 9.06
CA VAL A 386 38.25 -16.05 7.94
C VAL A 386 36.95 -16.40 7.25
N VAL A 387 36.06 -15.42 7.11
CA VAL A 387 34.78 -15.52 6.39
C VAL A 387 34.92 -14.80 5.06
N ILE A 388 34.56 -15.47 3.96
CA ILE A 388 34.60 -14.88 2.62
C ILE A 388 33.17 -14.59 2.14
N GLY A 389 32.83 -13.32 1.99
CA GLY A 389 31.54 -12.85 1.47
C GLY A 389 31.12 -11.50 2.06
N GLY A 390 30.35 -10.72 1.31
CA GLY A 390 29.86 -9.38 1.72
C GLY A 390 28.36 -9.31 2.04
N GLY A 391 27.61 -10.42 1.94
CA GLY A 391 26.15 -10.44 2.15
C GLY A 391 25.73 -10.74 3.59
N ASN A 392 24.41 -10.66 3.87
CA ASN A 392 23.84 -10.87 5.21
C ASN A 392 24.25 -12.23 5.82
N VAL A 393 24.36 -13.29 5.01
CA VAL A 393 24.83 -14.60 5.47
C VAL A 393 26.27 -14.55 5.98
N ALA A 394 27.15 -13.77 5.34
CA ALA A 394 28.54 -13.63 5.79
C ALA A 394 28.61 -12.92 7.15
N VAL A 395 27.77 -11.91 7.38
CA VAL A 395 27.65 -11.23 8.67
C VAL A 395 27.15 -12.20 9.75
N ASP A 396 26.08 -12.95 9.47
CA ASP A 396 25.55 -13.95 10.40
C ASP A 396 26.60 -15.01 10.76
N VAL A 397 27.40 -15.47 9.78
CA VAL A 397 28.52 -16.40 10.00
C VAL A 397 29.58 -15.76 10.88
N ALA A 398 30.00 -14.52 10.60
CA ALA A 398 31.07 -13.85 11.32
C ALA A 398 30.69 -13.58 12.80
N VAL A 399 29.49 -13.07 13.04
CA VAL A 399 28.97 -12.82 14.39
C VAL A 399 28.77 -14.14 15.14
N THR A 400 28.22 -15.17 14.48
CA THR A 400 28.09 -16.51 15.06
C THR A 400 29.47 -17.06 15.45
N ALA A 401 30.47 -16.90 14.57
CA ALA A 401 31.81 -17.37 14.85
C ALA A 401 32.42 -16.70 16.07
N LYS A 402 32.26 -15.37 16.16
CA LYS A 402 32.74 -14.59 17.29
C LYS A 402 32.08 -15.04 18.61
N ARG A 403 30.75 -15.22 18.61
CA ARG A 403 29.99 -15.64 19.80
C ARG A 403 30.25 -17.08 20.25
N LEU A 404 30.66 -17.95 19.34
CA LEU A 404 31.09 -19.31 19.66
C LEU A 404 32.52 -19.36 20.26
N GLY A 405 33.20 -18.22 20.33
CA GLY A 405 34.48 -18.06 21.01
C GLY A 405 35.69 -18.11 20.09
N ALA A 406 35.54 -17.82 18.79
CA ALA A 406 36.69 -17.60 17.92
C ALA A 406 37.56 -16.44 18.46
N GLU A 407 38.89 -16.65 18.47
CA GLU A 407 39.85 -15.66 18.97
C GLU A 407 39.82 -14.41 18.09
N GLN A 408 39.91 -14.63 16.78
CA GLN A 408 39.88 -13.61 15.75
C GLN A 408 38.91 -14.03 14.66
N VAL A 409 38.09 -13.08 14.20
CA VAL A 409 37.22 -13.26 13.03
C VAL A 409 37.51 -12.13 12.06
N THR A 410 37.87 -12.49 10.83
CA THR A 410 38.04 -11.55 9.73
C THR A 410 37.04 -11.87 8.64
N MET A 411 36.25 -10.89 8.22
CA MET A 411 35.30 -11.00 7.11
C MET A 411 35.86 -10.23 5.92
N ALA A 412 36.23 -10.94 4.85
CA ALA A 412 36.74 -10.34 3.62
C ALA A 412 35.69 -10.42 2.50
N CYS A 413 35.53 -9.33 1.75
CA CYS A 413 34.55 -9.25 0.68
C CYS A 413 35.08 -8.48 -0.53
N LEU A 414 34.49 -8.72 -1.70
CA LEU A 414 34.94 -8.14 -2.98
C LEU A 414 34.54 -6.68 -3.11
N GLU A 415 33.41 -6.35 -2.50
CA GLU A 415 32.73 -5.08 -2.56
C GLU A 415 33.46 -4.02 -1.72
N ARG A 416 33.32 -2.77 -2.15
CA ARG A 416 33.60 -1.62 -1.30
C ARG A 416 32.62 -1.58 -0.13
N SER A 417 32.98 -0.90 0.95
CA SER A 417 32.13 -0.76 2.13
C SER A 417 30.71 -0.28 1.78
N GLU A 418 30.57 0.67 0.85
CA GLU A 418 29.28 1.22 0.42
C GLU A 418 28.52 0.34 -0.58
N GLU A 419 29.20 -0.66 -1.16
CA GLU A 419 28.66 -1.59 -2.16
C GLU A 419 28.33 -2.96 -1.56
N MET A 420 28.62 -3.17 -0.27
CA MET A 420 28.35 -4.44 0.41
C MET A 420 26.85 -4.81 0.34
N PRO A 421 26.51 -6.05 -0.04
CA PRO A 421 25.11 -6.49 -0.07
C PRO A 421 24.47 -6.62 1.31
N ALA A 422 25.26 -6.74 2.37
CA ALA A 422 24.76 -6.76 3.74
C ALA A 422 24.21 -5.39 4.17
N TYR A 423 23.20 -5.38 5.03
CA TYR A 423 22.67 -4.11 5.55
C TYR A 423 23.69 -3.39 6.43
N GLU A 424 23.80 -2.07 6.29
CA GLU A 424 24.74 -1.23 7.02
C GLU A 424 24.70 -1.46 8.55
N TRP A 425 23.50 -1.62 9.11
CA TRP A 425 23.32 -1.88 10.54
C TRP A 425 23.77 -3.29 10.98
N GLU A 426 23.75 -4.29 10.09
CA GLU A 426 24.30 -5.63 10.37
C GLU A 426 25.83 -5.60 10.32
N VAL A 427 26.42 -4.89 9.36
CA VAL A 427 27.87 -4.69 9.28
C VAL A 427 28.38 -3.92 10.51
N ALA A 428 27.66 -2.88 10.94
CA ALA A 428 27.97 -2.15 12.17
C ALA A 428 27.89 -3.04 13.41
N GLN A 429 26.93 -3.97 13.48
CA GLN A 429 26.86 -4.96 14.55
C GLN A 429 28.09 -5.89 14.54
N ALA A 430 28.53 -6.35 13.37
CA ALA A 430 29.71 -7.21 13.27
C ALA A 430 30.97 -6.49 13.79
N ASP A 431 31.16 -5.22 13.42
CA ASP A 431 32.25 -4.38 13.92
C ASP A 431 32.16 -4.17 15.44
N GLU A 432 30.96 -3.87 15.97
CA GLU A 432 30.70 -3.73 17.41
C GLU A 432 31.08 -5.00 18.21
N GLU A 433 30.89 -6.18 17.61
CA GLU A 433 31.25 -7.47 18.21
C GLU A 433 32.73 -7.85 18.01
N GLY A 434 33.51 -7.02 17.31
CA GLY A 434 34.94 -7.20 17.12
C GLY A 434 35.30 -8.12 15.95
N VAL A 435 34.46 -8.16 14.91
CA VAL A 435 34.80 -8.74 13.60
C VAL A 435 35.59 -7.72 12.80
N VAL A 436 36.73 -8.13 12.23
CA VAL A 436 37.53 -7.27 11.35
C VAL A 436 36.96 -7.37 9.93
N VAL A 437 36.36 -6.29 9.43
CA VAL A 437 35.82 -6.22 8.06
C VAL A 437 36.89 -5.73 7.09
N MET A 438 37.11 -6.48 6.01
CA MET A 438 38.11 -6.21 4.97
C MET A 438 37.44 -6.11 3.59
N PRO A 439 36.93 -4.92 3.22
CA PRO A 439 36.37 -4.66 1.90
C PRO A 439 37.46 -4.63 0.82
N GLU A 440 37.07 -4.81 -0.45
CA GLU A 440 37.97 -4.83 -1.62
C GLU A 440 39.01 -5.97 -1.63
N TRP A 441 38.73 -7.10 -0.97
CA TRP A 441 39.61 -8.28 -0.92
C TRP A 441 38.91 -9.57 -1.36
N GLY A 442 39.43 -10.21 -2.41
CA GLY A 442 38.96 -11.50 -2.92
C GLY A 442 39.88 -12.67 -2.56
N PRO A 443 39.34 -13.91 -2.48
CA PRO A 443 40.15 -15.09 -2.19
C PRO A 443 41.03 -15.47 -3.40
N LEU A 444 42.34 -15.63 -3.18
CA LEU A 444 43.28 -16.08 -4.21
C LEU A 444 43.65 -17.57 -4.03
N LYS A 445 44.04 -17.97 -2.82
CA LYS A 445 44.47 -19.35 -2.51
C LYS A 445 44.39 -19.67 -1.03
N ILE A 446 43.99 -20.90 -0.69
CA ILE A 446 44.10 -21.42 0.70
C ILE A 446 45.55 -21.86 0.97
N ILE A 447 46.11 -21.35 2.06
CA ILE A 447 47.41 -21.75 2.58
C ILE A 447 47.18 -22.93 3.51
N GLN A 448 47.84 -24.05 3.23
CA GLN A 448 47.66 -25.30 3.97
C GLN A 448 48.99 -25.91 4.41
N SER A 449 48.96 -26.62 5.53
CA SER A 449 50.03 -27.51 5.99
C SER A 449 49.39 -28.80 6.48
N ASP A 450 49.90 -29.96 6.05
CA ASP A 450 49.41 -31.29 6.45
C ASP A 450 47.91 -31.50 6.24
N GLY A 451 47.36 -30.95 5.15
CA GLY A 451 45.93 -31.06 4.83
C GLY A 451 45.01 -30.23 5.73
N LYS A 452 45.55 -29.27 6.48
CA LYS A 452 44.79 -28.32 7.31
C LYS A 452 45.05 -26.88 6.88
N VAL A 453 44.03 -26.04 7.05
CA VAL A 453 44.13 -24.60 6.81
C VAL A 453 45.15 -23.96 7.77
N LYS A 454 46.00 -23.09 7.23
CA LYS A 454 46.94 -22.23 7.98
C LYS A 454 46.74 -20.75 7.67
N GLY A 455 45.98 -20.44 6.62
CA GLY A 455 45.64 -19.09 6.23
C GLY A 455 45.00 -19.04 4.86
N ILE A 456 44.79 -17.83 4.39
CA ILE A 456 44.32 -17.54 3.04
C ILE A 456 45.12 -16.37 2.47
N GLU A 457 45.50 -16.49 1.21
CA GLU A 457 46.01 -15.39 0.42
C GLU A 457 44.82 -14.69 -0.27
N LEU A 458 44.74 -13.38 -0.08
CA LEU A 458 43.75 -12.50 -0.67
C LEU A 458 44.40 -11.61 -1.73
N VAL A 459 43.59 -11.17 -2.68
CA VAL A 459 43.98 -10.26 -3.77
C VAL A 459 43.07 -9.05 -3.78
N HIS A 460 43.63 -7.87 -4.05
CA HIS A 460 42.87 -6.64 -4.12
C HIS A 460 41.87 -6.66 -5.29
N CYS A 461 40.59 -6.44 -4.97
CA CYS A 461 39.49 -6.35 -5.93
C CYS A 461 39.32 -4.90 -6.37
N THR A 462 39.51 -4.61 -7.65
CA THR A 462 39.44 -3.24 -8.19
C THR A 462 38.03 -2.82 -8.57
N ALA A 463 37.19 -3.77 -8.95
CA ALA A 463 35.77 -3.57 -9.27
C ALA A 463 35.04 -4.91 -9.25
N VAL A 464 33.78 -4.93 -8.80
CA VAL A 464 32.93 -6.13 -8.74
C VAL A 464 32.07 -6.30 -9.99
N LEU A 465 31.67 -5.19 -10.61
CA LEU A 465 30.81 -5.15 -11.78
C LEU A 465 31.59 -4.68 -13.02
N ASP A 466 31.19 -5.16 -14.20
CA ASP A 466 31.64 -4.60 -15.49
C ASP A 466 30.85 -3.32 -15.88
N ASP A 467 31.22 -2.72 -17.02
CA ASP A 467 30.56 -1.52 -17.56
C ASP A 467 29.05 -1.73 -17.88
N ASP A 468 28.64 -2.98 -18.08
CA ASP A 468 27.23 -3.37 -18.29
C ASP A 468 26.48 -3.61 -16.95
N GLY A 469 27.14 -3.42 -15.81
CA GLY A 469 26.60 -3.66 -14.47
C GLY A 469 26.47 -5.15 -14.11
N ARG A 470 27.15 -6.04 -14.83
CA ARG A 470 27.13 -7.48 -14.55
C ARG A 470 28.23 -7.85 -13.58
N PHE A 471 27.95 -8.83 -12.72
CA PHE A 471 28.95 -9.37 -11.80
C PHE A 471 30.12 -10.00 -12.56
N ALA A 472 31.27 -9.33 -12.51
CA ALA A 472 32.49 -9.67 -13.22
C ALA A 472 33.71 -9.07 -12.48
N PRO A 473 34.10 -9.63 -11.32
CA PRO A 473 35.11 -9.03 -10.48
C PRO A 473 36.49 -8.98 -11.18
N THR A 474 37.18 -7.86 -11.00
CA THR A 474 38.52 -7.59 -11.52
C THR A 474 39.50 -7.44 -10.37
N PHE A 475 40.72 -7.93 -10.56
CA PHE A 475 41.71 -8.06 -9.49
C PHE A 475 43.06 -7.46 -9.88
N ASP A 476 43.68 -6.72 -8.97
CA ASP A 476 45.09 -6.33 -9.07
C ASP A 476 45.97 -7.38 -8.38
N LYS A 477 46.48 -8.32 -9.19
CA LYS A 477 47.34 -9.41 -8.71
C LYS A 477 48.71 -8.95 -8.20
N SER A 478 49.08 -7.68 -8.37
CA SER A 478 50.31 -7.14 -7.77
C SER A 478 50.13 -6.79 -6.28
N VAL A 479 48.89 -6.66 -5.83
CA VAL A 479 48.52 -6.34 -4.45
C VAL A 479 47.85 -7.55 -3.81
N THR A 480 48.63 -8.31 -3.05
CA THR A 480 48.14 -9.46 -2.27
C THR A 480 48.37 -9.27 -0.77
N GLN A 481 47.53 -9.93 0.02
CA GLN A 481 47.65 -9.94 1.48
C GLN A 481 47.41 -11.35 1.99
N THR A 482 48.26 -11.80 2.91
CA THR A 482 48.09 -13.10 3.57
C THR A 482 47.48 -12.90 4.96
N ILE A 483 46.45 -13.68 5.27
CA ILE A 483 45.82 -13.72 6.60
C ILE A 483 45.99 -15.12 7.17
N GLU A 484 46.55 -15.20 8.37
CA GLU A 484 46.64 -16.46 9.09
C GLU A 484 45.28 -16.86 9.64
N ALA A 485 44.89 -18.11 9.42
CA ALA A 485 43.58 -18.64 9.78
C ALA A 485 43.67 -20.14 10.03
N ASP A 486 42.90 -20.62 11.00
CA ASP A 486 42.77 -22.06 11.28
C ASP A 486 41.55 -22.66 10.58
N GLU A 487 40.55 -21.82 10.24
CA GLU A 487 39.36 -22.19 9.47
C GLU A 487 39.00 -21.08 8.47
N VAL A 488 38.53 -21.47 7.29
CA VAL A 488 37.99 -20.56 6.27
C VAL A 488 36.55 -20.97 5.96
N ILE A 489 35.61 -20.03 6.07
CA ILE A 489 34.19 -20.25 5.81
C ILE A 489 33.78 -19.46 4.56
N LEU A 490 33.20 -20.15 3.58
CA LEU A 490 32.74 -19.54 2.33
C LEU A 490 31.24 -19.18 2.40
N ALA A 491 30.93 -17.91 2.16
CA ALA A 491 29.59 -17.33 2.12
C ALA A 491 29.36 -16.62 0.77
N VAL A 492 29.67 -17.32 -0.33
CA VAL A 492 29.73 -16.78 -1.71
C VAL A 492 28.48 -17.03 -2.55
N GLY A 493 27.32 -17.11 -1.88
CA GLY A 493 26.01 -17.29 -2.52
C GLY A 493 25.45 -18.71 -2.40
N GLN A 494 24.31 -18.93 -3.06
CA GLN A 494 23.50 -20.14 -2.92
C GLN A 494 23.13 -20.75 -4.27
N LYS A 495 22.86 -22.05 -4.29
CA LYS A 495 22.48 -22.81 -5.48
C LYS A 495 21.35 -23.80 -5.16
N SER A 496 20.33 -23.87 -6.01
CA SER A 496 19.27 -24.86 -5.86
C SER A 496 19.68 -26.24 -6.35
N ASP A 497 19.23 -27.26 -5.61
CA ASP A 497 19.24 -28.63 -6.08
C ASP A 497 17.96 -28.87 -6.89
N LEU A 498 18.15 -29.17 -8.17
CA LEU A 498 17.09 -29.43 -9.14
C LEU A 498 17.19 -30.85 -9.72
N SER A 499 18.01 -31.74 -9.12
CA SER A 499 18.25 -33.09 -9.64
C SER A 499 16.98 -33.95 -9.74
N PHE A 500 15.94 -33.61 -8.99
CA PHE A 500 14.68 -34.36 -8.91
C PHE A 500 13.57 -33.85 -9.85
N ILE A 501 13.72 -32.67 -10.46
CA ILE A 501 12.63 -32.06 -11.23
C ILE A 501 12.49 -32.71 -12.61
N ASP A 502 11.31 -32.56 -13.23
CA ASP A 502 11.07 -33.08 -14.58
C ASP A 502 11.98 -32.38 -15.61
N PRO A 503 12.66 -33.11 -16.53
CA PRO A 503 13.48 -32.52 -17.59
C PRO A 503 12.74 -31.53 -18.51
N GLU A 504 11.41 -31.57 -18.58
CA GLU A 504 10.60 -30.62 -19.35
C GLU A 504 10.46 -29.23 -18.66
N LEU A 505 10.85 -29.12 -17.38
CA LEU A 505 10.89 -27.83 -16.68
C LEU A 505 12.06 -26.99 -17.21
N LYS A 506 11.74 -25.77 -17.65
CA LYS A 506 12.76 -24.81 -18.09
C LYS A 506 13.54 -24.29 -16.89
N VAL A 507 14.87 -24.39 -16.99
CA VAL A 507 15.82 -23.91 -15.99
C VAL A 507 16.84 -23.00 -16.67
N ASP A 508 17.18 -21.88 -16.03
CA ASP A 508 18.31 -21.02 -16.43
C ASP A 508 19.25 -20.83 -15.24
N LYS A 509 20.55 -21.03 -15.45
CA LYS A 509 21.61 -20.90 -14.42
C LYS A 509 21.31 -21.61 -13.09
N GLY A 510 20.57 -22.71 -13.12
CA GLY A 510 20.21 -23.48 -11.91
C GLY A 510 19.00 -22.93 -11.15
N LEU A 511 18.22 -22.04 -11.75
CA LEU A 511 16.95 -21.52 -11.24
C LEU A 511 15.79 -21.94 -12.15
N VAL A 512 14.64 -22.26 -11.55
CA VAL A 512 13.43 -22.61 -12.30
C VAL A 512 12.84 -21.34 -12.92
N ILE A 513 12.60 -21.38 -14.24
CA ILE A 513 12.01 -20.25 -14.96
C ILE A 513 10.50 -20.24 -14.71
N VAL A 514 10.02 -19.11 -14.18
CA VAL A 514 8.59 -18.87 -13.93
C VAL A 514 8.13 -17.55 -14.53
N ASP A 515 6.83 -17.47 -14.81
CA ASP A 515 6.16 -16.19 -14.98
C ASP A 515 6.16 -15.42 -13.64
N ARG A 516 6.71 -14.20 -13.63
CA ARG A 516 6.96 -13.47 -12.37
C ARG A 516 5.70 -13.03 -11.63
N THR A 517 4.55 -12.93 -12.29
CA THR A 517 3.29 -12.53 -11.65
C THR A 517 2.52 -13.73 -11.12
N SER A 518 2.43 -14.81 -11.89
CA SER A 518 1.67 -16.02 -11.53
C SER A 518 2.48 -17.11 -10.83
N GLN A 519 3.82 -17.07 -10.93
CA GLN A 519 4.72 -18.15 -10.49
C GLN A 519 4.55 -19.47 -11.28
N ALA A 520 3.85 -19.42 -12.42
CA ALA A 520 3.65 -20.59 -13.28
C ALA A 520 4.95 -21.00 -13.98
N THR A 521 5.20 -22.30 -14.05
CA THR A 521 6.35 -22.87 -14.77
C THR A 521 6.00 -23.17 -16.24
N SER A 522 6.90 -23.81 -16.98
CA SER A 522 6.61 -24.37 -18.31
C SER A 522 5.58 -25.49 -18.32
N ILE A 523 5.25 -26.08 -17.16
CA ILE A 523 4.27 -27.17 -17.02
C ILE A 523 3.01 -26.63 -16.33
N SER A 524 1.86 -26.72 -16.98
CA SER A 524 0.61 -26.02 -16.62
C SER A 524 0.11 -26.21 -15.18
N LYS A 525 0.41 -27.33 -14.53
CA LYS A 525 -0.04 -27.62 -13.16
C LYS A 525 1.06 -27.51 -12.10
N ILE A 526 2.23 -27.02 -12.50
CA ILE A 526 3.40 -26.89 -11.64
C ILE A 526 3.78 -25.42 -11.54
N PHE A 527 3.92 -24.96 -10.31
CA PHE A 527 4.31 -23.62 -9.93
C PHE A 527 5.60 -23.68 -9.13
N ALA A 528 6.38 -22.61 -9.09
CA ALA A 528 7.61 -22.55 -8.28
C ALA A 528 7.82 -21.15 -7.72
N GLY A 529 8.41 -21.05 -6.51
CA GLY A 529 8.63 -19.75 -5.87
C GLY A 529 9.63 -19.82 -4.71
N GLY A 530 10.08 -18.65 -4.28
CA GLY A 530 11.20 -18.47 -3.37
C GLY A 530 12.54 -18.66 -4.08
N ASP A 531 13.59 -18.95 -3.31
CA ASP A 531 14.97 -18.91 -3.79
C ASP A 531 15.27 -19.87 -4.94
N VAL A 532 14.43 -20.89 -5.16
CA VAL A 532 14.51 -21.80 -6.32
C VAL A 532 14.28 -21.09 -7.66
N THR A 533 13.64 -19.92 -7.64
CA THR A 533 13.32 -19.10 -8.83
C THR A 533 14.14 -17.83 -8.91
N THR A 534 14.57 -17.27 -7.78
CA THR A 534 15.23 -15.96 -7.70
C THR A 534 16.70 -16.03 -7.30
N GLY A 535 17.17 -17.16 -6.75
CA GLY A 535 18.36 -17.19 -5.91
C GLY A 535 18.08 -16.55 -4.55
N SER A 536 19.14 -16.17 -3.82
CA SER A 536 19.02 -15.60 -2.47
C SER A 536 18.12 -14.35 -2.46
N ALA A 537 16.94 -14.48 -1.84
CA ALA A 537 15.97 -13.39 -1.67
C ALA A 537 15.67 -13.16 -0.18
N SER A 538 15.01 -12.05 0.14
CA SER A 538 14.53 -11.79 1.50
C SER A 538 13.33 -12.69 1.85
N VAL A 539 13.13 -12.93 3.16
CA VAL A 539 12.01 -13.74 3.65
C VAL A 539 10.65 -13.21 3.16
N ILE A 540 10.48 -11.88 3.09
CA ILE A 540 9.23 -11.27 2.63
C ILE A 540 8.98 -11.45 1.13
N GLU A 541 10.03 -11.49 0.30
CA GLU A 541 9.91 -11.82 -1.13
C GLU A 541 9.52 -13.28 -1.34
N ALA A 542 10.12 -14.19 -0.57
CA ALA A 542 9.74 -15.59 -0.58
C ALA A 542 8.26 -15.79 -0.17
N ILE A 543 7.79 -15.11 0.89
CA ILE A 543 6.37 -15.11 1.28
C ILE A 543 5.48 -14.60 0.14
N THR A 544 5.90 -13.53 -0.52
CA THR A 544 5.17 -12.91 -1.65
C THR A 544 5.01 -13.91 -2.80
N SER A 545 6.07 -14.61 -3.17
CA SER A 545 6.01 -15.63 -4.22
C SER A 545 5.05 -16.77 -3.87
N GLY A 546 5.04 -17.25 -2.61
CA GLY A 546 4.09 -18.26 -2.14
C GLY A 546 2.64 -17.79 -2.20
N ARG A 547 2.38 -16.51 -1.90
CA ARG A 547 1.05 -15.90 -2.02
C ARG A 547 0.60 -15.76 -3.47
N ARG A 548 1.48 -15.31 -4.37
CA ARG A 548 1.16 -15.24 -5.81
C ARG A 548 0.87 -16.62 -6.39
N ALA A 549 1.67 -17.62 -6.01
CA ALA A 549 1.46 -19.00 -6.41
C ALA A 549 0.13 -19.57 -5.90
N SER A 550 -0.29 -19.28 -4.67
CA SER A 550 -1.56 -19.79 -4.14
C SER A 550 -2.78 -19.25 -4.89
N ILE A 551 -2.76 -17.95 -5.25
CA ILE A 551 -3.80 -17.32 -6.09
C ILE A 551 -3.80 -17.96 -7.48
N ALA A 552 -2.64 -18.08 -8.12
CA ALA A 552 -2.52 -18.65 -9.47
C ALA A 552 -2.94 -20.13 -9.52
N ILE A 553 -2.56 -20.94 -8.52
CA ILE A 553 -3.03 -22.32 -8.37
C ILE A 553 -4.54 -22.35 -8.19
N GLY A 554 -5.11 -21.45 -7.38
CA GLY A 554 -6.55 -21.34 -7.21
C GLY A 554 -7.28 -21.05 -8.52
N ASN A 555 -6.78 -20.10 -9.32
CA ASN A 555 -7.32 -19.75 -10.63
C ASN A 555 -7.22 -20.93 -11.60
N PHE A 556 -6.05 -21.56 -11.68
CA PHE A 556 -5.82 -22.75 -12.50
C PHE A 556 -6.80 -23.88 -12.16
N LEU A 557 -6.92 -24.22 -10.87
CA LEU A 557 -7.81 -25.31 -10.43
C LEU A 557 -9.27 -24.98 -10.71
N ASN A 558 -9.69 -23.72 -10.67
CA ASN A 558 -11.06 -23.30 -10.96
C ASN A 558 -11.33 -23.05 -12.46
N GLY A 559 -10.34 -23.23 -13.34
CA GLY A 559 -10.49 -23.01 -14.79
C GLY A 559 -10.59 -21.52 -15.17
N VAL A 560 -10.16 -20.62 -14.28
CA VAL A 560 -10.13 -19.17 -14.52
C VAL A 560 -8.75 -18.80 -15.09
N SER A 561 -8.70 -18.22 -16.28
CA SER A 561 -7.43 -17.82 -16.93
C SER A 561 -6.99 -16.38 -16.60
N GLU A 562 -7.50 -15.79 -15.52
CA GLU A 562 -7.18 -14.41 -15.16
C GLU A 562 -5.72 -14.29 -14.73
N LYS A 563 -5.06 -13.24 -15.23
CA LYS A 563 -3.72 -12.86 -14.76
C LYS A 563 -3.84 -12.42 -13.31
N VAL A 564 -2.97 -12.92 -12.44
CA VAL A 564 -2.80 -12.38 -11.09
C VAL A 564 -2.28 -10.94 -11.24
N GLU A 565 -3.16 -9.96 -11.09
CA GLU A 565 -2.73 -8.56 -10.97
C GLU A 565 -2.23 -8.34 -9.55
N ASP A 566 -1.12 -7.60 -9.39
CA ASP A 566 -0.61 -7.19 -8.07
C ASP A 566 -1.62 -6.32 -7.28
N ASN A 567 -2.78 -6.00 -7.87
CA ASN A 567 -3.87 -5.24 -7.26
C ASN A 567 -4.80 -6.08 -6.35
N ASP A 568 -4.54 -7.38 -6.14
CA ASP A 568 -5.34 -8.29 -5.29
C ASP A 568 -5.37 -7.97 -3.77
N LEU A 569 -4.93 -6.77 -3.35
CA LEU A 569 -5.31 -6.28 -2.04
C LEU A 569 -6.81 -5.95 -2.09
N LYS A 570 -7.61 -6.70 -1.32
CA LYS A 570 -9.03 -6.40 -1.07
C LYS A 570 -9.22 -4.89 -0.97
N VAL A 571 -10.21 -4.40 -1.73
CA VAL A 571 -10.74 -3.03 -1.76
C VAL A 571 -10.01 -2.14 -0.75
N LEU A 572 -9.01 -1.37 -1.22
CA LEU A 572 -8.42 -0.30 -0.43
C LEU A 572 -9.57 0.44 0.25
N GLU A 573 -9.68 0.41 1.58
CA GLU A 573 -10.68 1.24 2.25
C GLU A 573 -10.44 2.66 1.76
N THR A 574 -11.39 3.16 0.98
CA THR A 574 -11.23 4.39 0.22
C THR A 574 -11.18 5.57 1.17
N HIS A 575 -11.98 5.51 2.25
CA HIS A 575 -11.97 6.46 3.34
C HIS A 575 -11.10 5.96 4.50
N LEU A 576 -9.91 6.55 4.64
CA LEU A 576 -9.14 6.50 5.88
C LEU A 576 -9.18 7.86 6.55
N ASP A 577 -9.53 7.89 7.83
CA ASP A 577 -9.32 9.08 8.64
C ASP A 577 -7.82 9.42 8.63
N LEU A 578 -7.49 10.67 8.27
CA LEU A 578 -6.14 11.16 8.50
C LEU A 578 -5.91 11.17 10.00
N ASN A 579 -4.73 10.73 10.38
CA ASN A 579 -4.25 10.94 11.72
C ASN A 579 -3.62 12.35 11.81
N CYS A 580 -4.43 13.41 11.95
CA CYS A 580 -3.90 14.78 11.95
C CYS A 580 -3.23 15.20 13.27
N GLY A 581 -3.38 14.44 14.35
CA GLY A 581 -2.63 14.63 15.61
C GLY A 581 -1.11 14.38 15.46
N ASN A 582 -0.71 13.88 14.30
CA ASN A 582 0.60 13.30 14.05
C ASN A 582 1.54 14.18 13.20
N PHE A 583 1.17 15.42 12.93
CA PHE A 583 2.11 16.43 12.37
C PHE A 583 2.95 17.09 13.48
N THR A 584 3.20 16.36 14.56
CA THR A 584 4.05 16.76 15.67
C THR A 584 5.35 15.98 15.54
N ILE A 585 6.49 16.66 15.71
CA ILE A 585 7.80 16.02 15.73
C ILE A 585 7.89 15.16 16.98
N THR A 586 8.22 13.89 16.79
CA THR A 586 8.30 12.86 17.82
C THR A 586 9.46 11.92 17.53
N ASN A 587 10.03 11.32 18.57
CA ASN A 587 11.08 10.33 18.39
C ASN A 587 10.49 9.02 17.86
N ARG A 588 11.15 8.43 16.85
CA ARG A 588 10.87 7.08 16.38
C ARG A 588 11.08 6.07 17.50
N ALA A 589 10.13 5.18 17.71
CA ALA A 589 10.27 4.05 18.61
C ALA A 589 11.41 3.13 18.13
N LYS A 590 12.33 2.85 19.05
CA LYS A 590 13.41 1.88 18.85
C LYS A 590 13.06 0.61 19.63
N MET A 591 13.30 -0.54 19.01
CA MET A 591 13.28 -1.80 19.74
C MET A 591 14.49 -1.83 20.68
N THR A 592 14.31 -2.41 21.86
CA THR A 592 15.38 -2.44 22.87
C THR A 592 16.40 -3.50 22.50
N GLU A 593 17.65 -3.10 22.31
CA GLU A 593 18.77 -4.02 22.08
C GLU A 593 19.44 -4.37 23.42
N LEU A 594 19.86 -5.63 23.55
CA LEU A 594 20.65 -6.07 24.68
C LEU A 594 22.07 -5.49 24.58
N PRO A 595 22.62 -4.96 25.69
CA PRO A 595 24.04 -4.66 25.82
C PRO A 595 24.92 -5.84 25.41
N LEU A 596 26.09 -5.55 24.82
CA LEU A 596 27.03 -6.55 24.31
C LEU A 596 27.34 -7.69 25.30
N ASN A 597 27.50 -7.38 26.58
CA ASN A 597 27.81 -8.35 27.63
C ASN A 597 26.65 -9.32 27.98
N MET A 598 25.43 -9.03 27.52
CA MET A 598 24.25 -9.87 27.68
C MET A 598 23.84 -10.58 26.39
N ARG A 599 24.44 -10.22 25.24
CA ARG A 599 24.21 -10.92 23.97
C ARG A 599 24.83 -12.32 24.02
N SER A 600 24.17 -13.29 23.40
CA SER A 600 24.62 -14.68 23.40
C SER A 600 24.20 -15.41 22.13
N ILE A 601 24.69 -16.63 21.93
CA ILE A 601 24.25 -17.47 20.81
C ILE A 601 22.82 -18.03 21.02
N ALA A 602 22.29 -18.00 22.24
CA ALA A 602 21.10 -18.76 22.64
C ALA A 602 19.83 -17.91 22.81
N ALA A 603 19.93 -16.58 22.77
CA ALA A 603 18.81 -15.68 23.05
C ALA A 603 18.79 -14.49 22.09
N GLU A 604 17.60 -13.92 21.85
CA GLU A 604 17.42 -12.77 20.98
C GLU A 604 18.19 -11.53 21.47
N ASP A 605 18.84 -10.81 20.56
CA ASP A 605 19.54 -9.56 20.89
C ASP A 605 18.58 -8.37 21.01
N VAL A 606 17.41 -8.47 20.40
CA VAL A 606 16.47 -7.36 20.27
C VAL A 606 15.14 -7.79 20.89
N LEU A 607 14.54 -6.93 21.71
CA LEU A 607 13.23 -7.14 22.32
C LEU A 607 12.14 -6.36 21.57
N GLY A 608 10.92 -6.90 21.57
CA GLY A 608 9.75 -6.25 20.95
C GLY A 608 9.34 -4.96 21.67
N LEU A 609 8.50 -4.16 21.01
CA LEU A 609 7.90 -2.97 21.63
C LEU A 609 6.87 -3.39 22.69
N ASP A 610 6.72 -2.61 23.77
CA ASP A 610 5.57 -2.75 24.65
C ASP A 610 4.29 -2.14 24.02
N SER A 611 3.12 -2.47 24.56
CA SER A 611 1.82 -2.01 24.04
C SER A 611 1.69 -0.49 23.97
N LYS A 612 2.21 0.23 24.97
CA LYS A 612 2.14 1.70 25.03
C LYS A 612 3.04 2.31 23.96
N THR A 613 4.28 1.84 23.86
CA THR A 613 5.25 2.29 22.85
C THR A 613 4.76 1.98 21.44
N MET A 614 4.23 0.78 21.22
CA MET A 614 3.61 0.38 19.95
C MET A 614 2.47 1.34 19.57
N LYS A 615 1.55 1.63 20.50
CA LYS A 615 0.42 2.55 20.23
C LYS A 615 0.89 3.97 19.94
N THR A 616 1.89 4.47 20.67
CA THR A 616 2.52 5.77 20.38
C THR A 616 3.15 5.77 18.99
N GLU A 617 3.82 4.70 18.58
CA GLU A 617 4.42 4.57 17.26
C GLU A 617 3.38 4.44 16.14
N ALA A 618 2.29 3.69 16.35
CA ALA A 618 1.18 3.61 15.40
C ALA A 618 0.51 4.98 15.20
N ASN A 619 0.49 5.81 16.26
CA ASN A 619 0.10 7.21 16.21
C ASN A 619 1.08 8.09 15.43
N ARG A 620 2.30 7.62 15.11
CA ARG A 620 3.24 8.30 14.20
C ARG A 620 2.94 8.12 12.72
N CYS A 621 1.98 7.28 12.32
CA CYS A 621 1.60 7.14 10.91
C CYS A 621 0.68 8.27 10.41
N PHE A 622 1.01 8.89 9.26
CA PHE A 622 0.19 9.96 8.68
C PHE A 622 -1.16 9.48 8.13
N ASN A 623 -1.36 8.17 7.97
CA ASN A 623 -2.44 7.63 7.14
C ASN A 623 -2.45 8.27 5.75
N CYS A 624 -1.33 8.11 5.03
CA CYS A 624 -1.09 8.80 3.76
C CYS A 624 -2.28 8.67 2.80
N GLY A 625 -2.78 9.83 2.35
CA GLY A 625 -3.90 9.93 1.42
C GLY A 625 -3.98 11.34 0.82
N CYS A 626 -4.90 11.52 -0.12
CA CYS A 626 -5.12 12.81 -0.76
C CYS A 626 -5.96 13.72 0.13
N VAL A 627 -5.49 14.95 0.36
CA VAL A 627 -6.21 15.99 1.14
C VAL A 627 -6.73 17.14 0.27
N ALA A 628 -6.59 17.03 -1.04
CA ALA A 628 -7.12 18.01 -2.00
C ALA A 628 -8.65 17.99 -1.93
N VAL A 629 -9.25 19.14 -1.65
CA VAL A 629 -10.70 19.25 -1.48
C VAL A 629 -11.43 19.21 -2.82
N ASN A 630 -12.66 18.70 -2.80
CA ASN A 630 -13.54 18.77 -3.97
C ASN A 630 -13.96 20.24 -4.23
N PRO A 631 -13.86 20.73 -5.48
CA PRO A 631 -14.15 22.12 -5.81
C PRO A 631 -15.62 22.41 -6.23
N SER A 632 -16.48 21.39 -6.35
CA SER A 632 -17.82 21.54 -6.92
C SER A 632 -18.81 22.12 -5.89
N ASP A 633 -19.24 23.36 -6.13
CA ASP A 633 -20.30 24.00 -5.35
C ASP A 633 -21.68 23.36 -5.62
N LEU A 634 -21.98 23.00 -6.88
CA LEU A 634 -23.23 22.29 -7.19
C LEU A 634 -23.26 20.90 -6.55
N GLY A 635 -22.12 20.22 -6.45
CA GLY A 635 -22.03 18.93 -5.77
C GLY A 635 -22.52 18.99 -4.32
N VAL A 636 -22.27 20.09 -3.62
CA VAL A 636 -22.77 20.32 -2.26
C VAL A 636 -24.29 20.48 -2.25
N ALA A 637 -24.83 21.32 -3.13
CA ALA A 637 -26.27 21.55 -3.23
C ALA A 637 -27.03 20.27 -3.61
N LEU A 638 -26.55 19.55 -4.62
CA LEU A 638 -27.13 18.27 -5.07
C LEU A 638 -27.08 17.19 -3.99
N LEU A 639 -26.00 17.15 -3.21
CA LEU A 639 -25.88 16.21 -2.09
C LEU A 639 -26.87 16.53 -0.95
N ALA A 640 -27.13 17.81 -0.68
CA ALA A 640 -28.13 18.24 0.31
C ALA A 640 -29.57 18.01 -0.18
N LEU A 641 -29.82 18.11 -1.50
CA LEU A 641 -31.12 17.86 -2.13
C LEU A 641 -31.43 16.38 -2.38
N ASP A 642 -30.56 15.46 -1.96
CA ASP A 642 -30.67 14.02 -2.27
C ASP A 642 -30.85 13.72 -3.77
N ALA A 643 -30.17 14.50 -4.62
CA ALA A 643 -30.25 14.32 -6.06
C ALA A 643 -29.73 12.94 -6.50
N LYS A 644 -30.25 12.45 -7.61
CA LYS A 644 -29.72 11.32 -8.36
C LYS A 644 -29.03 11.80 -9.63
N ILE A 645 -27.94 11.15 -9.97
CA ILE A 645 -27.15 11.38 -11.17
C ILE A 645 -27.44 10.21 -12.11
N VAL A 646 -27.96 10.52 -13.28
CA VAL A 646 -28.23 9.56 -14.35
C VAL A 646 -27.09 9.64 -15.34
N THR A 647 -26.50 8.49 -15.65
CA THR A 647 -25.49 8.33 -16.68
C THR A 647 -26.04 7.48 -17.83
N ASN A 648 -25.28 7.38 -18.91
CA ASN A 648 -25.57 6.45 -19.99
C ASN A 648 -25.50 4.96 -19.57
N LYS A 649 -25.06 4.64 -18.36
CA LYS A 649 -24.91 3.27 -17.86
C LYS A 649 -25.77 2.95 -16.64
N ARG A 650 -25.99 3.93 -15.75
CA ARG A 650 -26.61 3.70 -14.45
C ARG A 650 -27.17 4.98 -13.84
N THR A 651 -27.99 4.79 -12.80
CA THR A 651 -28.45 5.88 -11.94
C THR A 651 -27.87 5.68 -10.54
N MET A 652 -27.32 6.74 -9.95
CA MET A 652 -26.73 6.72 -8.62
C MET A 652 -27.14 7.94 -7.80
N ARG A 653 -27.01 7.88 -6.47
CA ARG A 653 -27.19 9.07 -5.62
C ARG A 653 -26.01 10.02 -5.81
N ALA A 654 -26.21 11.33 -5.66
CA ALA A 654 -25.16 12.34 -5.82
C ALA A 654 -23.90 12.07 -4.97
N GLY A 655 -24.07 11.57 -3.74
CA GLY A 655 -22.93 11.19 -2.90
C GLY A 655 -22.06 10.06 -3.45
N GLN A 656 -22.63 9.19 -4.29
CA GLN A 656 -21.91 8.08 -4.94
C GLN A 656 -21.14 8.53 -6.18
N LEU A 657 -21.50 9.68 -6.77
CA LEU A 657 -20.77 10.26 -7.89
C LEU A 657 -19.37 10.69 -7.47
N PHE A 658 -19.23 11.33 -6.31
CA PHE A 658 -17.96 11.93 -5.92
C PHE A 658 -16.97 10.88 -5.45
N GLY A 659 -15.76 10.99 -5.98
CA GLY A 659 -14.69 10.01 -5.77
C GLY A 659 -13.33 10.66 -5.84
N VAL A 660 -12.31 9.87 -5.53
CA VAL A 660 -10.93 10.32 -5.48
C VAL A 660 -10.14 9.35 -6.35
N LYS A 661 -10.04 9.69 -7.64
CA LYS A 661 -9.34 8.92 -8.68
C LYS A 661 -8.20 9.75 -9.27
N ARG A 662 -7.27 9.08 -9.97
CA ARG A 662 -6.20 9.78 -10.72
C ARG A 662 -6.87 10.72 -11.72
N GLN A 663 -6.45 11.98 -11.72
CA GLN A 663 -6.99 13.02 -12.62
C GLN A 663 -8.52 13.24 -12.58
N SER A 664 -9.26 12.72 -11.59
CA SER A 664 -10.73 12.81 -11.54
C SER A 664 -11.26 12.93 -10.11
N SER A 665 -12.36 13.68 -9.96
CA SER A 665 -13.09 13.85 -8.70
C SER A 665 -14.39 13.04 -8.64
N THR A 666 -14.58 12.08 -9.57
CA THR A 666 -15.81 11.29 -9.69
C THR A 666 -15.54 9.79 -9.80
N ASN A 667 -16.55 8.99 -9.50
CA ASN A 667 -16.55 7.53 -9.59
C ASN A 667 -16.98 6.99 -10.96
N LEU A 668 -17.12 7.86 -11.96
CA LEU A 668 -17.46 7.49 -13.34
C LEU A 668 -16.40 6.55 -13.92
N ASP A 669 -16.86 5.62 -14.77
CA ASP A 669 -15.98 4.82 -15.62
C ASP A 669 -15.42 5.69 -16.76
N PRO A 670 -14.29 5.31 -17.40
CA PRO A 670 -13.66 6.12 -18.46
C PRO A 670 -14.60 6.49 -19.62
N ASP A 671 -15.58 5.64 -19.93
CA ASP A 671 -16.57 5.75 -21.00
C ASP A 671 -17.98 6.10 -20.51
N GLU A 672 -18.12 6.55 -19.25
CA GLU A 672 -19.40 6.89 -18.64
C GLU A 672 -19.66 8.41 -18.66
N LEU A 673 -20.83 8.80 -19.17
CA LEU A 673 -21.25 10.18 -19.36
C LEU A 673 -22.47 10.49 -18.49
N ILE A 674 -22.44 11.62 -17.78
CA ILE A 674 -23.62 12.15 -17.09
C ILE A 674 -24.58 12.71 -18.13
N ILE A 675 -25.84 12.30 -18.09
CA ILE A 675 -26.89 12.72 -19.03
C ILE A 675 -27.93 13.61 -18.36
N GLU A 676 -28.33 13.30 -17.12
CA GLU A 676 -29.41 13.99 -16.42
C GLU A 676 -29.15 13.99 -14.91
N ILE A 677 -29.61 15.04 -14.25
CA ILE A 677 -29.68 15.15 -12.79
C ILE A 677 -31.14 15.20 -12.40
N GLN A 678 -31.53 14.33 -11.47
CA GLN A 678 -32.88 14.19 -10.97
C GLN A 678 -32.93 14.64 -9.51
N ILE A 679 -33.75 15.63 -9.21
CA ILE A 679 -33.92 16.17 -7.87
C ILE A 679 -35.36 15.86 -7.41
N PRO A 680 -35.54 15.22 -6.23
CA PRO A 680 -36.87 14.92 -5.72
C PRO A 680 -37.65 16.21 -5.45
N GLU A 681 -38.97 16.17 -5.63
CA GLU A 681 -39.84 17.30 -5.31
C GLU A 681 -39.67 17.76 -3.86
N THR A 682 -39.58 19.07 -3.69
CA THR A 682 -39.57 19.73 -2.39
C THR A 682 -40.97 20.18 -2.03
N ASN A 683 -41.35 20.04 -0.77
CA ASN A 683 -42.65 20.52 -0.32
C ASN A 683 -42.63 22.05 -0.13
N PRO A 684 -43.79 22.72 -0.12
CA PRO A 684 -43.84 24.16 0.07
C PRO A 684 -43.26 24.63 1.41
N GLU A 685 -43.20 23.79 2.44
CA GLU A 685 -42.60 24.14 3.76
C GLU A 685 -41.09 23.85 3.84
N THR A 686 -40.47 23.37 2.76
CA THR A 686 -39.04 23.11 2.69
C THR A 686 -38.28 24.44 2.63
N LEU A 687 -37.43 24.67 3.62
CA LEU A 687 -36.48 25.78 3.66
C LEU A 687 -35.15 25.33 3.07
N GLN A 688 -34.53 26.18 2.25
CA GLN A 688 -33.25 25.86 1.61
C GLN A 688 -32.33 27.07 1.61
N ALA A 689 -31.03 26.85 1.84
CA ALA A 689 -30.03 27.90 1.75
C ALA A 689 -28.66 27.37 1.31
N PHE A 690 -27.94 28.18 0.55
CA PHE A 690 -26.55 27.96 0.18
C PHE A 690 -25.69 29.13 0.66
N SER A 691 -24.55 28.84 1.27
CA SER A 691 -23.54 29.85 1.57
C SER A 691 -22.16 29.39 1.12
N LYS A 692 -21.36 30.33 0.61
CA LYS A 692 -19.98 30.10 0.19
C LYS A 692 -19.07 31.20 0.69
N PHE A 693 -17.95 30.82 1.27
CA PHE A 693 -16.88 31.72 1.68
C PHE A 693 -15.69 31.64 0.73
N ARG A 694 -15.22 32.81 0.30
CA ARG A 694 -14.05 33.01 -0.60
C ARG A 694 -13.47 34.41 -0.38
N ILE A 695 -12.18 34.60 -0.65
CA ILE A 695 -11.53 35.90 -0.45
C ILE A 695 -11.96 36.89 -1.54
N ARG A 696 -11.85 36.51 -2.81
CA ARG A 696 -12.29 37.33 -3.95
C ARG A 696 -13.62 36.81 -4.52
N LYS A 697 -14.66 37.65 -4.46
CA LYS A 697 -16.05 37.30 -4.78
C LYS A 697 -16.30 36.73 -6.20
N SER A 698 -15.47 36.98 -7.21
CA SER A 698 -15.79 36.53 -8.57
C SER A 698 -14.75 35.58 -9.20
N ILE A 699 -13.63 35.35 -8.51
CA ILE A 699 -12.45 34.70 -9.11
C ILE A 699 -11.97 33.51 -8.25
N ASP A 700 -12.18 33.55 -6.94
CA ASP A 700 -11.64 32.52 -6.06
C ASP A 700 -12.58 31.32 -5.90
N PHE A 701 -11.96 30.15 -5.74
CA PHE A 701 -12.63 28.93 -5.32
C PHE A 701 -13.14 29.02 -3.88
N ALA A 702 -14.11 28.17 -3.53
CA ALA A 702 -14.60 28.08 -2.16
C ALA A 702 -13.45 27.71 -1.22
N ILE A 703 -13.27 28.49 -0.16
CA ILE A 703 -12.55 28.05 1.05
C ILE A 703 -13.48 27.20 1.90
N GLY A 704 -14.79 27.47 1.83
CA GLY A 704 -15.84 26.65 2.40
C GLY A 704 -17.20 26.92 1.76
N SER A 705 -18.03 25.90 1.66
CA SER A 705 -19.44 26.02 1.24
C SER A 705 -20.34 25.11 2.06
N VAL A 706 -21.59 25.55 2.24
CA VAL A 706 -22.61 24.87 3.04
C VAL A 706 -23.93 24.92 2.28
N GLY A 707 -24.58 23.76 2.13
CA GLY A 707 -25.95 23.64 1.67
C GLY A 707 -26.82 23.05 2.78
N VAL A 708 -27.98 23.67 3.04
CA VAL A 708 -28.93 23.23 4.06
C VAL A 708 -30.32 23.12 3.44
N VAL A 709 -31.00 22.02 3.76
CA VAL A 709 -32.43 21.79 3.49
C VAL A 709 -33.11 21.41 4.80
N LEU A 710 -34.15 22.14 5.20
CA LEU A 710 -34.94 21.87 6.42
C LEU A 710 -36.41 21.72 6.03
N ASN A 711 -37.01 20.59 6.38
CA ASN A 711 -38.45 20.39 6.26
C ASN A 711 -39.11 20.74 7.59
N LEU A 712 -40.05 21.68 7.59
CA LEU A 712 -40.82 22.00 8.78
C LEU A 712 -42.11 21.16 8.83
N ASN A 713 -42.54 20.83 10.04
CA ASN A 713 -43.87 20.33 10.34
C ASN A 713 -44.27 20.89 11.69
N SER A 714 -45.38 21.64 11.75
CA SER A 714 -45.92 22.22 12.98
C SER A 714 -44.89 23.05 13.76
N GLY A 715 -44.09 23.86 13.04
CA GLY A 715 -43.06 24.74 13.63
C GLY A 715 -41.76 24.04 14.05
N ARG A 716 -41.65 22.72 13.86
CA ARG A 716 -40.45 21.94 14.20
C ARG A 716 -39.79 21.36 12.94
N ILE A 717 -38.49 21.14 13.01
CA ILE A 717 -37.72 20.52 11.92
C ILE A 717 -38.06 19.03 11.91
N SER A 718 -38.79 18.56 10.90
CA SER A 718 -39.15 17.14 10.74
C SER A 718 -38.05 16.32 10.09
N ASP A 719 -37.34 16.92 9.14
CA ASP A 719 -36.20 16.34 8.43
C ASP A 719 -35.21 17.45 8.08
N SER A 720 -33.92 17.14 8.12
CA SER A 720 -32.85 18.08 7.82
C SER A 720 -31.72 17.41 7.07
N ARG A 721 -31.16 18.15 6.12
CA ARG A 721 -30.07 17.70 5.27
C ARG A 721 -29.05 18.81 5.16
N MET A 722 -27.80 18.49 5.45
CA MET A 722 -26.72 19.45 5.49
C MET A 722 -25.49 18.86 4.79
N ALA A 723 -25.01 19.57 3.78
CA ALA A 723 -23.80 19.20 3.06
C ALA A 723 -22.73 20.29 3.18
N LEU A 724 -21.46 19.88 3.29
CA LEU A 724 -20.29 20.76 3.30
C LEU A 724 -19.42 20.51 2.07
N GLY A 725 -18.91 21.58 1.48
CA GLY A 725 -17.93 21.57 0.39
C GLY A 725 -16.61 22.23 0.77
N ALA A 726 -15.58 22.00 -0.04
CA ALA A 726 -14.22 22.49 0.20
C ALA A 726 -13.64 22.11 1.58
N VAL A 727 -14.11 21.03 2.22
CA VAL A 727 -13.65 20.57 3.55
C VAL A 727 -13.11 19.16 3.57
N ALA A 728 -13.35 18.40 2.50
CA ALA A 728 -12.92 17.03 2.31
C ALA A 728 -12.67 16.78 0.81
N PRO A 729 -11.96 15.69 0.45
CA PRO A 729 -11.75 15.31 -0.94
C PRO A 729 -13.02 14.98 -1.73
N ILE A 730 -14.13 14.76 -1.04
CA ILE A 730 -15.49 14.67 -1.58
C ILE A 730 -16.42 15.62 -0.79
N PRO A 731 -17.54 16.11 -1.35
CA PRO A 731 -18.58 16.76 -0.55
C PRO A 731 -19.14 15.79 0.50
N ILE A 732 -19.42 16.27 1.70
CA ILE A 732 -19.83 15.40 2.84
C ILE A 732 -21.18 15.82 3.42
N ARG A 733 -21.97 14.85 3.87
CA ARG A 733 -23.19 15.06 4.67
C ARG A 733 -22.84 15.04 6.15
N VAL A 734 -23.38 15.99 6.92
CA VAL A 734 -23.07 16.11 8.36
C VAL A 734 -24.16 15.48 9.21
N LYS A 735 -24.25 14.14 9.14
CA LYS A 735 -25.37 13.37 9.70
C LYS A 735 -25.65 13.62 11.19
N LYS A 736 -24.61 13.85 12.00
CA LYS A 736 -24.79 14.16 13.43
C LYS A 736 -25.47 15.51 13.65
N ALA A 737 -25.17 16.51 12.83
CA ALA A 737 -25.84 17.81 12.88
C ALA A 737 -27.28 17.70 12.37
N GLU A 738 -27.52 16.91 11.31
CA GLU A 738 -28.88 16.62 10.81
C GLU A 738 -29.74 15.96 11.89
N GLN A 739 -29.25 14.88 12.51
CA GLN A 739 -29.95 14.19 13.58
C GLN A 739 -30.25 15.10 14.78
N PHE A 740 -29.33 16.01 15.10
CA PHE A 740 -29.54 16.97 16.18
C PHE A 740 -30.66 17.98 15.87
N LEU A 741 -30.74 18.46 14.63
CA LEU A 741 -31.75 19.43 14.20
C LEU A 741 -33.16 18.83 14.20
N ASN A 742 -33.30 17.55 13.83
CA ASN A 742 -34.60 16.89 13.74
C ASN A 742 -35.34 16.86 15.10
N GLY A 743 -36.61 17.24 15.09
CA GLY A 743 -37.50 17.35 16.25
C GLY A 743 -37.40 18.68 17.03
N ARG A 744 -36.44 19.54 16.69
CA ARG A 744 -36.21 20.83 17.39
C ARG A 744 -36.90 22.00 16.70
N GLU A 745 -37.13 23.05 17.47
CA GLU A 745 -37.56 24.34 16.93
C GLU A 745 -36.36 25.05 16.29
N PRO A 746 -36.53 25.59 15.07
CA PRO A 746 -35.48 26.37 14.42
C PRO A 746 -35.26 27.69 15.15
N GLY A 747 -34.00 28.09 15.32
CA GLY A 747 -33.65 29.34 16.01
C GLY A 747 -32.14 29.53 16.13
N VAL A 748 -31.73 30.68 16.68
CA VAL A 748 -30.31 31.05 16.82
C VAL A 748 -29.53 30.04 17.66
N GLU A 749 -30.07 29.63 18.80
CA GLU A 749 -29.44 28.66 19.70
C GLU A 749 -29.32 27.28 19.04
N THR A 750 -30.40 26.79 18.43
CA THR A 750 -30.42 25.52 17.69
C THR A 750 -29.39 25.54 16.55
N ALA A 751 -29.30 26.64 15.79
CA ALA A 751 -28.34 26.80 14.69
C ALA A 751 -26.88 26.81 15.19
N GLU A 752 -26.62 27.45 16.34
CA GLU A 752 -25.30 27.50 16.96
C GLU A 752 -24.84 26.13 17.46
N GLN A 753 -25.71 25.41 18.17
CA GLN A 753 -25.42 24.05 18.63
C GLN A 753 -25.22 23.07 17.46
N ALA A 754 -26.04 23.18 16.40
CA ALA A 754 -25.86 22.39 15.19
C ALA A 754 -24.51 22.68 14.51
N ALA A 755 -24.08 23.94 14.47
CA ALA A 755 -22.79 24.33 13.91
C ALA A 755 -21.59 23.78 14.71
N GLU A 756 -21.69 23.77 16.04
CA GLU A 756 -20.70 23.14 16.92
C GLU A 756 -20.60 21.63 16.67
N ILE A 757 -21.75 20.95 16.52
CA ILE A 757 -21.80 19.53 16.18
C ILE A 757 -21.22 19.26 14.79
N ALA A 758 -21.48 20.15 13.83
CA ALA A 758 -21.10 19.96 12.44
C ALA A 758 -19.57 19.90 12.22
N VAL A 759 -18.79 20.52 13.09
CA VAL A 759 -17.32 20.54 13.01
C VAL A 759 -16.64 19.67 14.07
N ARG A 760 -17.40 18.94 14.88
CA ARG A 760 -16.87 18.18 16.03
C ARG A 760 -15.88 17.09 15.61
N GLU A 761 -16.11 16.48 14.46
CA GLU A 761 -15.29 15.39 13.91
C GLU A 761 -14.19 15.90 12.95
N THR A 762 -13.86 17.19 13.03
CA THR A 762 -12.79 17.74 12.20
C THR A 762 -11.41 17.35 12.74
N SER A 763 -10.52 17.08 11.79
CA SER A 763 -9.12 16.75 12.01
C SER A 763 -8.30 17.70 11.11
N PRO A 764 -8.10 18.97 11.50
CA PRO A 764 -7.39 19.94 10.68
C PRO A 764 -5.87 19.70 10.67
N LEU A 765 -5.24 20.00 9.54
CA LEU A 765 -3.78 20.11 9.40
C LEU A 765 -3.27 21.40 10.06
N GLY A 766 -1.95 21.54 10.16
CA GLY A 766 -1.30 22.65 10.86
C GLY A 766 -1.80 24.05 10.47
N ARG A 767 -1.92 24.36 9.17
CA ARG A 767 -2.23 25.72 8.67
C ARG A 767 -3.70 25.95 8.34
N ASN A 768 -4.56 24.95 8.46
CA ASN A 768 -5.98 25.06 8.08
C ASN A 768 -6.97 24.99 9.25
N LYS A 769 -6.47 25.01 10.50
CA LYS A 769 -7.29 25.05 11.74
C LYS A 769 -8.34 26.17 11.74
N TYR A 770 -8.04 27.32 11.14
CA TYR A 770 -8.99 28.45 11.02
C TYR A 770 -10.30 28.05 10.33
N LYS A 771 -10.28 27.04 9.44
CA LYS A 771 -11.48 26.58 8.75
C LYS A 771 -12.51 25.99 9.71
N VAL A 772 -12.10 25.46 10.86
CA VAL A 772 -13.05 24.97 11.89
C VAL A 772 -13.95 26.11 12.38
N HIS A 773 -13.35 27.25 12.76
CA HIS A 773 -14.12 28.44 13.17
C HIS A 773 -14.94 29.04 12.02
N LEU A 774 -14.37 29.07 10.81
CA LEU A 774 -15.09 29.50 9.62
C LEU A 774 -16.36 28.68 9.41
N PHE A 775 -16.28 27.35 9.52
CA PHE A 775 -17.43 26.47 9.30
C PHE A 775 -18.47 26.56 10.39
N LYS A 776 -18.09 26.80 11.66
CA LYS A 776 -19.06 27.11 12.72
C LYS A 776 -19.91 28.32 12.35
N ALA A 777 -19.27 29.42 11.95
CA ALA A 777 -19.98 30.62 11.55
C ALA A 777 -20.80 30.41 10.26
N LEU A 778 -20.24 29.71 9.27
CA LEU A 778 -20.88 29.50 7.98
C LEU A 778 -22.11 28.57 8.08
N VAL A 779 -22.04 27.51 8.89
CA VAL A 779 -23.18 26.61 9.15
C VAL A 779 -24.29 27.35 9.87
N LYS A 780 -23.99 28.03 10.99
CA LYS A 780 -24.97 28.84 11.74
C LYS A 780 -25.68 29.83 10.81
N ARG A 781 -24.90 30.60 10.05
CA ARG A 781 -25.44 31.58 9.10
C ARG A 781 -26.32 30.94 8.02
N THR A 782 -25.93 29.79 7.48
CA THR A 782 -26.70 29.13 6.42
C THR A 782 -28.04 28.63 6.93
N ILE A 783 -28.09 28.10 8.15
CA ILE A 783 -29.34 27.71 8.81
C ILE A 783 -30.24 28.95 8.97
N LEU A 784 -29.71 30.04 9.53
CA LEU A 784 -30.49 31.27 9.74
C LEU A 784 -31.01 31.88 8.43
N ASN A 785 -30.18 31.94 7.38
CA ASN A 785 -30.61 32.39 6.06
C ASN A 785 -31.78 31.55 5.50
N ALA A 786 -31.80 30.23 5.78
CA ALA A 786 -32.92 29.37 5.38
C ALA A 786 -34.21 29.77 6.10
N LEU A 787 -34.14 30.17 7.37
CA LEU A 787 -35.29 30.63 8.17
C LEU A 787 -35.80 31.99 7.71
N GLU A 788 -34.89 32.95 7.45
CA GLU A 788 -35.21 34.30 6.98
C GLU A 788 -36.02 34.29 5.68
N SER A 789 -35.71 33.35 4.77
CA SER A 789 -36.39 33.23 3.47
C SER A 789 -37.91 33.03 3.55
N LYS A 790 -38.44 32.66 4.73
CA LYS A 790 -39.88 32.49 5.00
C LYS A 790 -40.43 33.41 6.11
N GLY A 791 -39.71 34.47 6.46
CA GLY A 791 -40.22 35.48 7.38
C GLY A 791 -40.18 35.09 8.86
N PHE A 792 -39.35 34.13 9.26
CA PHE A 792 -38.98 33.91 10.66
C PHE A 792 -38.10 35.09 11.14
N ASN A 793 -38.75 36.21 11.49
CA ASN A 793 -38.14 37.40 12.09
C ASN A 793 -38.25 37.31 13.61
N GLU A 794 -37.45 36.48 14.26
CA GLU A 794 -37.02 36.84 15.62
C GLU A 794 -35.81 37.77 15.46
N LYS A 795 -35.86 38.92 16.14
CA LYS A 795 -34.84 39.98 16.09
C LYS A 795 -33.41 39.40 16.07
N LEU A 796 -32.81 39.40 14.87
CA LEU A 796 -31.42 39.05 14.60
C LEU A 796 -30.44 39.92 15.39
#